data_AF-A0A2N3MYJ7-F1
#
_entry.id   AF-A0A2N3MYJ7-F1
#
_cell.length_a   1.000
_cell.length_b   1.000
_cell.length_c   1.000
_cell.angle_alpha   90.00
_cell.angle_beta   90.00
_cell.angle_gamma   90.00
#
_symmetry.space_group_name_H-M   'P 1'
#
loop_
_entity.id
_entity.type
_entity.pdbx_description
1 polymer ?
#
loop_
_entity_poly.entity_id
_entity_poly.type
_entity_poly.pdbx_seq_one_letter_code
_entity_poly.pdbx_strand_id
1 'polypeptide(L)'
;MVQFVFTPWRDRQELLSVRVEFYPTPPDPSDDALRPLSASEQGSARDYDNVAVEDQRRARQELQHRAVARVSMWVQRGNCPHLVESTALLMAAILSDEGLRDDREHQGSSAYAVRAAYSTAFSRFVTGLLDMQQDKQRKMSMFSIAKTIGLPATFVELRHQATHEQLPSLARLRSAAEKALVWIWEYYWQHLEEQSSSQEPQTDPCYEALVGCLGEAEAEAKEESLVESKSFQCLVDRWGESRILKTVMEISDKTENSRVLLRSLQVLRQLMQANEGSADSAPSELKDEDAARDEIMKSRNQLVAETTKTSSDEGEQMQSREHVAEGNIGWTVYERWEPKPIGVLTPSLKRKMHIQSIPMWTGTGDNYAYLVVDEKTKDAVIIDPAHPPEVLPVLKKAVESDGLNLLSIVNTHHHGDHAGGNMRIREALGKPTLPIWGGNKSEGVTFTPEHNEKLKIGNISVTSLHTPCHTQDSICWFLEDGDHRAVFSGDTLFIGGCGRFFEGTPSEMHTALNKTLAALPDDTLIYPGHEYTKANVKFALSVVQDSPVRKLSSFMDGNKESQGKFTIGDEKKHNVFMRVEDPEVQKAVGHSDPIQVMTKLREMKNNFKVAEPPKRRSGGVADASNGPRPRQSKLAKEHNVTAQEEAEIKEAFSLFAEPMDGERHGVIPTNDVRSAMIALGIPPKDRAELTEFLSILDPDSEGYASYEPFFAICALKFHARDHDSDAHARELDEAYRLFTHGSSSPAGPITMTHLRRVAALLKEDVSDELLKDMIVEANGGEGVAAGVKKEEFDDVMRRAGVWR
;
A
#
# COMPACT_ATOMS: atom_id res chain seq x y z
N MET A 1 6.59 26.13 35.95
CA MET A 1 6.17 25.73 34.59
C MET A 1 4.71 25.27 34.64
N VAL A 2 3.75 26.20 34.68
CA VAL A 2 2.29 25.89 34.75
C VAL A 2 1.61 25.93 33.37
N GLN A 3 2.39 26.06 32.30
CA GLN A 3 1.91 26.25 30.93
C GLN A 3 1.62 24.95 30.16
N PHE A 4 1.75 23.78 30.81
CA PHE A 4 1.53 22.49 30.17
C PHE A 4 0.07 22.06 30.28
N VAL A 5 -0.62 22.02 29.14
CA VAL A 5 -1.95 21.44 28.98
C VAL A 5 -1.80 20.15 28.19
N PHE A 6 -2.26 19.04 28.75
CA PHE A 6 -2.16 17.73 28.11
C PHE A 6 -3.37 17.46 27.23
N THR A 7 -3.12 17.00 26.01
CA THR A 7 -4.14 16.65 25.03
C THR A 7 -4.03 15.19 24.60
N PRO A 8 -5.13 14.52 24.22
CA PRO A 8 -5.10 13.12 23.81
C PRO A 8 -4.61 12.89 22.37
N TRP A 9 -4.73 13.91 21.51
CA TRP A 9 -4.17 13.92 20.15
C TRP A 9 -2.67 14.19 20.18
N ARG A 10 -1.98 13.72 19.15
CA ARG A 10 -0.53 13.83 18.96
C ARG A 10 -0.08 15.28 18.77
N ASP A 11 -0.77 15.99 17.89
CA ASP A 11 -0.47 17.37 17.51
C ASP A 11 -1.74 18.08 17.01
N ARG A 12 -1.61 19.39 16.72
CA ARG A 12 -2.74 20.20 16.25
C ARG A 12 -3.23 19.78 14.86
N GLN A 13 -2.35 19.23 14.01
CA GLN A 13 -2.71 18.80 12.66
C GLN A 13 -3.65 17.59 12.71
N GLU A 14 -3.41 16.64 13.61
CA GLU A 14 -4.31 15.51 13.85
C GLU A 14 -5.71 16.00 14.28
N LEU A 15 -5.79 16.99 15.17
CA LEU A 15 -7.05 17.59 15.61
C LEU A 15 -7.80 18.28 14.46
N LEU A 16 -7.10 19.07 13.64
CA LEU A 16 -7.68 19.77 12.50
C LEU A 16 -8.13 18.81 11.40
N SER A 17 -7.41 17.71 11.18
CA SER A 17 -7.81 16.65 10.26
C SER A 17 -9.15 16.03 10.68
N VAL A 18 -9.31 15.70 11.97
CA VAL A 18 -10.58 15.17 12.49
C VAL A 18 -11.72 16.18 12.38
N ARG A 19 -11.44 17.48 12.55
CA ARG A 19 -12.42 18.55 12.30
C ARG A 19 -12.97 18.49 10.88
N VAL A 20 -12.08 18.38 9.88
CA VAL A 20 -12.46 18.31 8.45
C VAL A 20 -13.20 17.02 8.13
N GLU A 21 -12.78 15.89 8.71
CA GLU A 21 -13.48 14.61 8.54
C GLU A 21 -14.92 14.65 9.09
N PHE A 22 -15.17 15.34 10.22
CA PHE A 22 -16.53 15.52 10.74
C PHE A 22 -17.38 16.50 9.91
N TYR A 23 -16.77 17.61 9.48
CA TYR A 23 -17.43 18.71 8.77
C TYR A 23 -16.72 18.99 7.42
N PRO A 24 -16.92 18.15 6.39
CA PRO A 24 -16.29 18.36 5.08
C PRO A 24 -16.69 19.68 4.43
N THR A 25 -17.94 20.12 4.69
CA THR A 25 -18.43 21.45 4.41
C THR A 25 -18.79 22.14 5.72
N PRO A 26 -18.26 23.34 6.00
CA PRO A 26 -18.66 24.12 7.17
C PRO A 26 -20.17 24.38 7.14
N PRO A 27 -20.90 24.16 8.24
CA PRO A 27 -22.32 24.49 8.29
C PRO A 27 -22.52 26.01 8.19
N ASP A 28 -23.35 26.47 7.24
CA ASP A 28 -23.66 27.89 7.05
C ASP A 28 -24.75 28.35 8.05
N PRO A 29 -24.49 29.38 8.87
CA PRO A 29 -25.45 29.90 9.84
C PRO A 29 -26.65 30.62 9.23
N SER A 30 -26.63 30.95 7.93
CA SER A 30 -27.69 31.69 7.23
C SER A 30 -28.77 30.80 6.59
N ASP A 31 -28.61 29.47 6.63
CA ASP A 31 -29.59 28.52 6.08
C ASP A 31 -30.73 28.25 7.10
N ASP A 32 -31.62 29.22 7.24
CA ASP A 32 -32.81 29.14 8.09
C ASP A 32 -33.90 28.31 7.38
N ALA A 33 -34.18 27.12 7.94
CA ALA A 33 -35.32 26.23 7.67
C ALA A 33 -35.24 25.21 6.51
N LEU A 34 -35.32 23.93 6.92
CA LEU A 34 -36.00 22.82 6.23
C LEU A 34 -35.42 22.35 4.87
N ARG A 35 -34.12 22.09 4.80
CA ARG A 35 -33.63 21.04 3.89
C ARG A 35 -33.05 19.87 4.69
N PRO A 36 -33.62 18.66 4.56
CA PRO A 36 -32.89 17.45 4.93
C PRO A 36 -31.55 17.48 4.17
N LEU A 37 -30.47 17.06 4.81
CA LEU A 37 -29.18 16.74 4.15
C LEU A 37 -29.30 15.65 3.05
N SER A 38 -30.53 15.25 2.70
CA SER A 38 -30.90 14.23 1.72
C SER A 38 -31.85 14.74 0.61
N ALA A 39 -31.99 16.05 0.37
CA ALA A 39 -32.90 16.54 -0.67
C ALA A 39 -32.43 17.83 -1.36
N SER A 40 -31.48 17.69 -2.29
CA SER A 40 -31.42 18.55 -3.46
C SER A 40 -31.21 17.67 -4.68
N GLU A 41 -32.17 17.74 -5.62
CA GLU A 41 -32.20 17.19 -6.99
C GLU A 41 -33.38 16.24 -7.27
N GLN A 42 -34.59 16.71 -7.03
CA GLN A 42 -35.72 16.36 -7.88
C GLN A 42 -35.89 17.47 -8.94
N GLY A 43 -34.92 17.52 -9.84
CA GLY A 43 -35.04 18.19 -11.14
C GLY A 43 -34.71 17.15 -12.19
N SER A 44 -35.55 17.00 -13.21
CA SER A 44 -35.45 15.96 -14.23
C SER A 44 -34.07 15.95 -14.90
N ALA A 45 -33.16 15.10 -14.43
CA ALA A 45 -31.87 14.83 -15.03
C ALA A 45 -31.61 13.31 -14.97
N ARG A 46 -30.90 12.84 -15.98
CA ARG A 46 -30.86 11.46 -16.47
C ARG A 46 -30.19 10.53 -15.45
N ASP A 47 -30.48 9.23 -15.53
CA ASP A 47 -29.98 8.13 -14.67
C ASP A 47 -28.44 8.08 -14.43
N TYR A 48 -27.64 8.94 -15.06
CA TYR A 48 -26.19 9.06 -14.86
C TYR A 48 -25.79 9.96 -13.66
N ASP A 49 -26.64 10.90 -13.21
CA ASP A 49 -26.29 11.82 -12.10
C ASP A 49 -26.48 11.21 -10.70
N ASN A 50 -27.36 10.20 -10.56
CA ASN A 50 -27.65 9.58 -9.26
C ASN A 50 -26.46 8.79 -8.67
N VAL A 51 -25.63 8.17 -9.52
CA VAL A 51 -24.49 7.35 -9.07
C VAL A 51 -23.41 8.21 -8.42
N ALA A 52 -23.10 9.38 -9.00
CA ALA A 52 -22.07 10.28 -8.49
C ALA A 52 -22.44 10.89 -7.12
N VAL A 53 -23.72 11.19 -6.89
CA VAL A 53 -24.22 11.71 -5.61
C VAL A 53 -24.16 10.64 -4.52
N GLU A 54 -24.47 9.39 -4.87
CA GLU A 54 -24.46 8.26 -3.93
C GLU A 54 -23.02 7.87 -3.54
N ASP A 55 -22.07 7.93 -4.48
CA ASP A 55 -20.64 7.73 -4.23
C ASP A 55 -20.05 8.82 -3.33
N GLN A 56 -20.39 10.10 -3.57
CA GLN A 56 -19.97 11.20 -2.69
C GLN A 56 -20.53 11.05 -1.26
N ARG A 57 -21.78 10.60 -1.13
CA ARG A 57 -22.41 10.35 0.17
C ARG A 57 -21.69 9.23 0.93
N ARG A 58 -21.35 8.12 0.27
CA ARG A 58 -20.62 6.99 0.87
C ARG A 58 -19.21 7.40 1.31
N ALA A 59 -18.48 8.11 0.45
CA ALA A 59 -17.14 8.61 0.79
C ALA A 59 -17.17 9.54 2.02
N ARG A 60 -18.18 10.41 2.11
CA ARG A 60 -18.38 11.26 3.29
C ARG A 60 -18.65 10.45 4.56
N GLN A 61 -19.54 9.46 4.49
CA GLN A 61 -19.88 8.61 5.63
C GLN A 61 -18.65 7.85 6.14
N GLU A 62 -17.81 7.35 5.23
CA GLU A 62 -16.58 6.63 5.58
C GLU A 62 -15.59 7.52 6.35
N LEU A 63 -15.39 8.77 5.90
CA LEU A 63 -14.56 9.74 6.62
C LEU A 63 -15.11 10.02 8.03
N GLN A 64 -16.43 10.19 8.15
CA GLN A 64 -17.08 10.43 9.44
C GLN A 64 -16.99 9.20 10.37
N HIS A 65 -17.12 7.98 9.85
CA HIS A 65 -16.89 6.74 10.61
C HIS A 65 -15.46 6.66 11.16
N ARG A 66 -14.46 7.01 10.32
CA ARG A 66 -13.05 7.08 10.75
C ARG A 66 -12.83 8.13 11.83
N ALA A 67 -13.44 9.31 11.71
CA ALA A 67 -13.35 10.37 12.71
C ALA A 67 -13.94 9.94 14.06
N VAL A 68 -15.13 9.30 14.05
CA VAL A 68 -15.76 8.73 15.25
C VAL A 68 -14.83 7.72 15.94
N ALA A 69 -14.23 6.79 15.17
CA ALA A 69 -13.30 5.81 15.71
C ALA A 69 -12.07 6.47 16.34
N ARG A 70 -11.51 7.51 15.70
CA ARG A 70 -10.35 8.25 16.20
C ARG A 70 -10.65 9.00 17.49
N VAL A 71 -11.79 9.67 17.58
CA VAL A 71 -12.22 10.32 18.83
C VAL A 71 -12.46 9.29 19.94
N SER A 72 -13.03 8.12 19.62
CA SER A 72 -13.20 7.04 20.61
C SER A 72 -11.87 6.61 21.23
N MET A 73 -10.81 6.51 20.41
CA MET A 73 -9.44 6.28 20.91
C MET A 73 -8.97 7.44 21.81
N TRP A 74 -9.20 8.70 21.43
CA TRP A 74 -8.82 9.86 22.26
C TRP A 74 -9.55 9.89 23.61
N VAL A 75 -10.82 9.49 23.64
CA VAL A 75 -11.59 9.35 24.89
C VAL A 75 -10.94 8.31 25.81
N GLN A 76 -10.50 7.17 25.27
CA GLN A 76 -9.79 6.16 26.06
C GLN A 76 -8.42 6.61 26.57
N ARG A 77 -7.72 7.48 25.84
CA ARG A 77 -6.47 8.11 26.30
C ARG A 77 -6.68 9.09 27.46
N GLY A 78 -7.89 9.60 27.64
CA GLY A 78 -8.26 10.54 28.69
C GLY A 78 -8.04 12.01 28.31
N ASN A 79 -8.61 12.93 29.09
CA ASN A 79 -8.56 14.38 28.87
C ASN A 79 -9.09 14.86 27.50
N CYS A 80 -9.98 14.09 26.88
CA CYS A 80 -10.68 14.53 25.67
C CYS A 80 -11.69 15.64 26.03
N PRO A 81 -11.71 16.79 25.32
CA PRO A 81 -12.70 17.82 25.56
C PRO A 81 -14.12 17.29 25.32
N HIS A 82 -15.04 17.64 26.23
CA HIS A 82 -16.45 17.21 26.18
C HIS A 82 -17.14 17.49 24.84
N LEU A 83 -16.79 18.61 24.19
CA LEU A 83 -17.38 18.98 22.90
C LEU A 83 -16.89 18.09 21.76
N VAL A 84 -15.65 17.59 21.82
CA VAL A 84 -15.12 16.61 20.84
C VAL A 84 -15.80 15.26 21.02
N GLU A 85 -15.97 14.80 22.25
CA GLU A 85 -16.74 13.58 22.59
C GLU A 85 -18.20 13.70 22.11
N SER A 86 -18.84 14.84 22.40
CA SER A 86 -20.24 15.10 22.03
C SER A 86 -20.45 15.10 20.52
N THR A 87 -19.54 15.71 19.74
CA THR A 87 -19.58 15.65 18.26
C THR A 87 -19.54 14.21 17.78
N ALA A 88 -18.64 13.38 18.31
CA ALA A 88 -18.52 11.98 17.89
C ALA A 88 -19.77 11.15 18.25
N LEU A 89 -20.36 11.35 19.44
CA LEU A 89 -21.58 10.64 19.85
C LEU A 89 -22.79 11.02 18.98
N LEU A 90 -22.97 12.31 18.68
CA LEU A 90 -24.05 12.78 17.80
C LEU A 90 -23.85 12.26 16.38
N MET A 91 -22.62 12.31 15.85
CA MET A 91 -22.31 11.81 14.52
C MET A 91 -22.52 10.29 14.41
N ALA A 92 -22.12 9.52 15.42
CA ALA A 92 -22.34 8.07 15.46
C ALA A 92 -23.84 7.71 15.43
N ALA A 93 -24.68 8.47 16.13
CA ALA A 93 -26.13 8.28 16.08
C ALA A 93 -26.72 8.59 14.70
N ILE A 94 -26.22 9.62 14.01
CA ILE A 94 -26.63 9.97 12.64
C ILE A 94 -26.23 8.88 11.64
N LEU A 95 -24.97 8.42 11.67
CA LEU A 95 -24.49 7.37 10.78
C LEU A 95 -25.25 6.06 10.97
N SER A 96 -25.56 5.70 12.23
CA SER A 96 -26.38 4.52 12.53
C SER A 96 -27.82 4.63 11.99
N ASP A 97 -28.42 5.83 12.07
CA ASP A 97 -29.77 6.08 11.52
C ASP A 97 -29.80 6.01 10.00
N GLU A 98 -28.74 6.45 9.32
CA GLU A 98 -28.65 6.43 7.87
C GLU A 98 -28.44 5.03 7.30
N GLY A 99 -27.54 4.22 7.87
CA GLY A 99 -27.32 2.84 7.41
C GLY A 99 -28.59 1.98 7.49
N LEU A 100 -29.43 2.23 8.49
CA LEU A 100 -30.71 1.53 8.66
C LEU A 100 -31.80 1.94 7.67
N ARG A 101 -31.66 3.08 6.97
CA ARG A 101 -32.59 3.48 5.90
C ARG A 101 -32.30 2.76 4.60
N ASP A 102 -31.06 2.36 4.38
CA ASP A 102 -30.62 1.67 3.16
C ASP A 102 -30.97 0.16 3.22
N ASP A 103 -30.98 -0.44 4.42
CA ASP A 103 -31.40 -1.84 4.65
C ASP A 103 -32.92 -1.98 4.85
N ARG A 104 -33.65 -2.20 3.75
CA ARG A 104 -35.14 -2.32 3.75
C ARG A 104 -35.70 -3.54 4.51
N GLU A 105 -34.88 -4.53 4.87
CA GLU A 105 -35.34 -5.79 5.45
C GLU A 105 -35.40 -5.82 7.00
N HIS A 106 -34.78 -4.86 7.72
CA HIS A 106 -34.58 -4.94 9.19
C HIS A 106 -35.23 -3.78 10.01
N GLN A 107 -36.21 -3.05 9.47
CA GLN A 107 -36.71 -1.77 10.02
C GLN A 107 -37.42 -1.82 11.39
N GLY A 108 -37.89 -2.99 11.86
CA GLY A 108 -38.75 -3.07 13.05
C GLY A 108 -38.03 -3.00 14.40
N SER A 109 -36.88 -3.68 14.53
CA SER A 109 -36.11 -3.74 15.79
C SER A 109 -35.16 -2.54 15.96
N SER A 110 -34.73 -1.94 14.85
CA SER A 110 -33.66 -0.93 14.86
C SER A 110 -34.14 0.51 15.19
N ALA A 111 -35.42 0.84 14.98
CA ALA A 111 -35.93 2.20 15.19
C ALA A 111 -35.91 2.66 16.66
N TYR A 112 -36.11 1.74 17.62
CA TYR A 112 -35.98 2.05 19.05
C TYR A 112 -34.52 2.28 19.43
N ALA A 113 -33.61 1.44 18.93
CA ALA A 113 -32.17 1.56 19.20
C ALA A 113 -31.62 2.92 18.72
N VAL A 114 -32.01 3.36 17.52
CA VAL A 114 -31.61 4.67 16.99
C VAL A 114 -32.15 5.82 17.86
N ARG A 115 -33.43 5.75 18.27
CA ARG A 115 -34.02 6.76 19.18
C ARG A 115 -33.29 6.82 20.53
N ALA A 116 -32.89 5.67 21.07
CA ALA A 116 -32.11 5.58 22.30
C ALA A 116 -30.70 6.15 22.12
N ALA A 117 -30.04 5.86 20.99
CA ALA A 117 -28.71 6.38 20.65
C ALA A 117 -28.71 7.92 20.57
N TYR A 118 -29.65 8.51 19.80
CA TYR A 118 -29.80 9.96 19.74
C TYR A 118 -30.12 10.58 21.11
N SER A 119 -31.05 9.99 21.85
CA SER A 119 -31.46 10.52 23.17
C SER A 119 -30.29 10.51 24.16
N THR A 120 -29.47 9.45 24.12
CA THR A 120 -28.28 9.31 24.96
C THR A 120 -27.20 10.31 24.58
N ALA A 121 -26.85 10.39 23.28
CA ALA A 121 -25.86 11.33 22.76
C ALA A 121 -26.24 12.78 23.08
N PHE A 122 -27.50 13.15 22.83
CA PHE A 122 -28.01 14.50 23.07
C PHE A 122 -28.05 14.84 24.57
N SER A 123 -28.50 13.91 25.41
CA SER A 123 -28.52 14.12 26.86
C SER A 123 -27.12 14.27 27.43
N ARG A 124 -26.15 13.48 26.94
CA ARG A 124 -24.73 13.59 27.31
C ARG A 124 -24.15 14.95 26.93
N PHE A 125 -24.40 15.40 25.70
CA PHE A 125 -23.98 16.72 25.21
C PHE A 125 -24.48 17.85 26.13
N VAL A 126 -25.79 17.93 26.37
CA VAL A 126 -26.39 19.00 27.16
C VAL A 126 -25.95 18.94 28.62
N THR A 127 -25.97 17.75 29.24
CA THR A 127 -25.59 17.63 30.66
C THR A 127 -24.12 17.94 30.88
N GLY A 128 -23.20 17.40 30.08
CA GLY A 128 -21.78 17.66 30.28
C GLY A 128 -21.41 19.15 30.10
N LEU A 129 -22.05 19.83 29.16
CA LEU A 129 -21.82 21.26 28.93
C LEU A 129 -22.32 22.12 30.09
N LEU A 130 -23.50 21.82 30.63
CA LEU A 130 -24.09 22.59 31.73
C LEU A 130 -23.40 22.32 33.06
N ASP A 131 -22.99 21.07 33.32
CA ASP A 131 -22.29 20.69 34.54
C ASP A 131 -20.92 21.35 34.65
N MET A 132 -20.21 21.52 33.51
CA MET A 132 -18.91 22.22 33.47
C MET A 132 -19.01 23.70 33.89
N GLN A 133 -20.18 24.32 33.72
CA GLN A 133 -20.41 25.74 33.99
C GLN A 133 -21.14 25.97 35.32
N GLN A 134 -21.41 24.92 36.08
CA GLN A 134 -22.09 25.01 37.35
C GLN A 134 -21.14 25.54 38.45
N ASP A 135 -21.52 26.63 39.09
CA ASP A 135 -20.79 27.18 40.24
C ASP A 135 -20.90 26.25 41.45
N LYS A 136 -19.75 25.97 42.09
CA LYS A 136 -19.66 25.16 43.32
C LYS A 136 -20.30 25.85 44.52
N GLN A 137 -20.43 27.18 44.51
CA GLN A 137 -20.97 27.94 45.64
C GLN A 137 -22.49 28.13 45.58
N ARG A 138 -23.12 28.08 44.39
CA ARG A 138 -24.56 28.30 44.23
C ARG A 138 -25.17 27.39 43.16
N LYS A 139 -26.13 26.55 43.55
CA LYS A 139 -26.89 25.71 42.61
C LYS A 139 -27.80 26.59 41.75
N MET A 140 -27.40 26.83 40.50
CA MET A 140 -28.23 27.49 39.49
C MET A 140 -29.09 26.47 38.75
N SER A 141 -30.23 26.91 38.20
CA SER A 141 -31.05 26.03 37.35
C SER A 141 -30.35 25.77 36.01
N MET A 142 -30.58 24.61 35.40
CA MET A 142 -30.05 24.26 34.07
C MET A 142 -30.41 25.31 33.01
N PHE A 143 -31.62 25.85 33.06
CA PHE A 143 -32.08 26.92 32.16
C PHE A 143 -31.30 28.23 32.36
N SER A 144 -30.97 28.56 33.62
CA SER A 144 -30.16 29.75 33.91
C SER A 144 -28.74 29.61 33.38
N ILE A 145 -28.14 28.43 33.52
CA ILE A 145 -26.79 28.14 33.01
C ILE A 145 -26.79 28.16 31.47
N ALA A 146 -27.77 27.51 30.85
CA ALA A 146 -27.94 27.48 29.39
C ALA A 146 -28.03 28.90 28.79
N LYS A 147 -28.79 29.80 29.44
CA LYS A 147 -28.91 31.19 29.02
C LYS A 147 -27.56 31.94 29.05
N THR A 148 -26.70 31.66 30.03
CA THR A 148 -25.39 32.30 30.16
C THR A 148 -24.44 31.91 29.03
N ILE A 149 -24.46 30.64 28.59
CA ILE A 149 -23.58 30.13 27.53
C ILE A 149 -24.17 30.27 26.12
N GLY A 150 -25.40 30.77 25.99
CA GLY A 150 -26.09 30.87 24.70
C GLY A 150 -26.59 29.52 24.16
N LEU A 151 -26.81 28.52 25.03
CA LEU A 151 -27.41 27.24 24.63
C LEU A 151 -28.93 27.42 24.50
N PRO A 152 -29.57 27.02 23.37
CA PRO A 152 -31.01 27.12 23.20
C PRO A 152 -31.80 26.44 24.32
N ALA A 153 -32.80 27.13 24.89
CA ALA A 153 -33.64 26.57 25.96
C ALA A 153 -34.38 25.29 25.51
N THR A 154 -34.66 25.16 24.21
CA THR A 154 -35.26 23.97 23.60
C THR A 154 -34.37 22.72 23.73
N PHE A 155 -33.04 22.87 23.82
CA PHE A 155 -32.13 21.74 24.06
C PHE A 155 -32.22 21.25 25.51
N VAL A 156 -32.37 22.17 26.47
CA VAL A 156 -32.56 21.83 27.88
C VAL A 156 -33.90 21.11 28.09
N GLU A 157 -34.95 21.60 27.45
CA GLU A 157 -36.29 20.98 27.45
C GLU A 157 -36.26 19.58 26.83
N LEU A 158 -35.64 19.44 25.65
CA LEU A 158 -35.53 18.14 24.98
C LEU A 158 -34.74 17.12 25.81
N ARG A 159 -33.66 17.55 26.47
CA ARG A 159 -32.91 16.70 27.41
C ARG A 159 -33.78 16.28 28.60
N HIS A 160 -34.55 17.20 29.19
CA HIS A 160 -35.47 16.88 30.29
C HIS A 160 -36.49 15.83 29.86
N GLN A 161 -37.13 16.04 28.71
CA GLN A 161 -38.08 15.10 28.11
C GLN A 161 -37.44 13.72 27.86
N ALA A 162 -36.24 13.69 27.26
CA ALA A 162 -35.55 12.44 26.92
C ALA A 162 -35.14 11.61 28.15
N THR A 163 -34.92 12.25 29.30
CA THR A 163 -34.42 11.56 30.52
C THR A 163 -35.55 11.19 31.49
N HIS A 164 -36.57 12.04 31.62
CA HIS A 164 -37.58 11.92 32.68
C HIS A 164 -39.00 11.63 32.19
N GLU A 165 -39.28 11.88 30.91
CA GLU A 165 -40.59 11.64 30.32
C GLU A 165 -40.49 10.47 29.31
N GLN A 166 -41.24 10.53 28.21
CA GLN A 166 -41.17 9.57 27.13
C GLN A 166 -40.10 9.96 26.11
N LEU A 167 -39.40 8.95 25.58
CA LEU A 167 -38.40 9.12 24.52
C LEU A 167 -38.99 9.94 23.36
N PRO A 168 -38.34 11.04 22.93
CA PRO A 168 -38.84 11.87 21.83
C PRO A 168 -38.98 11.09 20.51
N SER A 169 -39.74 11.66 19.58
CA SER A 169 -39.90 11.09 18.24
C SER A 169 -38.59 11.22 17.45
N LEU A 170 -38.34 10.25 16.55
CA LEU A 170 -37.13 10.20 15.76
C LEU A 170 -36.93 11.46 14.90
N ALA A 171 -38.01 12.04 14.35
CA ALA A 171 -37.96 13.30 13.60
C ALA A 171 -37.49 14.48 14.45
N ARG A 172 -37.94 14.58 15.71
CA ARG A 172 -37.47 15.61 16.64
C ARG A 172 -36.00 15.41 17.01
N LEU A 173 -35.58 14.17 17.23
CA LEU A 173 -34.20 13.83 17.58
C LEU A 173 -33.21 14.11 16.45
N ARG A 174 -33.55 13.75 15.19
CA ARG A 174 -32.72 14.05 14.01
C ARG A 174 -32.46 15.55 13.86
N SER A 175 -33.54 16.35 13.85
CA SER A 175 -33.43 17.80 13.72
C SER A 175 -32.68 18.43 14.89
N ALA A 176 -32.87 17.93 16.11
CA ALA A 176 -32.14 18.43 17.28
C ALA A 176 -30.64 18.08 17.22
N ALA A 177 -30.27 16.88 16.76
CA ALA A 177 -28.89 16.45 16.62
C ALA A 177 -28.13 17.28 15.56
N GLU A 178 -28.74 17.54 14.41
CA GLU A 178 -28.18 18.42 13.37
C GLU A 178 -27.93 19.83 13.91
N LYS A 179 -28.95 20.43 14.57
CA LYS A 179 -28.82 21.76 15.19
C LYS A 179 -27.76 21.79 16.29
N ALA A 180 -27.61 20.70 17.05
CA ALA A 180 -26.57 20.59 18.06
C ALA A 180 -25.18 20.55 17.43
N LEU A 181 -24.99 19.83 16.31
CA LEU A 181 -23.69 19.79 15.60
C LEU A 181 -23.30 21.16 15.03
N VAL A 182 -24.26 21.93 14.49
CA VAL A 182 -24.04 23.31 14.04
C VAL A 182 -23.66 24.21 15.22
N TRP A 183 -24.40 24.12 16.33
CA TRP A 183 -24.09 24.89 17.53
C TRP A 183 -22.70 24.55 18.10
N ILE A 184 -22.31 23.26 18.11
CA ILE A 184 -20.96 22.84 18.57
C ILE A 184 -19.88 23.37 17.61
N TRP A 185 -20.14 23.40 16.31
CA TRP A 185 -19.24 24.00 15.34
C TRP A 185 -18.98 25.47 15.66
N GLU A 186 -20.05 26.26 15.81
CA GLU A 186 -19.97 27.68 16.13
C GLU A 186 -19.35 27.93 17.50
N TYR A 187 -19.64 27.10 18.49
CA TYR A 187 -19.15 27.32 19.84
C TYR A 187 -17.66 26.93 19.99
N TYR A 188 -17.21 25.87 19.31
CA TYR A 188 -15.90 25.26 19.55
C TYR A 188 -15.04 25.07 18.30
N TRP A 189 -15.50 24.31 17.31
CA TRP A 189 -14.64 23.88 16.20
C TRP A 189 -14.16 25.02 15.30
N GLN A 190 -14.99 26.06 15.10
CA GLN A 190 -14.61 27.21 14.28
C GLN A 190 -13.50 28.07 14.94
N HIS A 191 -13.43 28.07 16.26
CA HIS A 191 -12.47 28.85 17.03
C HIS A 191 -11.11 28.15 17.20
N LEU A 192 -10.98 26.92 16.73
CA LEU A 192 -9.68 26.27 16.62
C LEU A 192 -8.91 26.95 15.48
N GLU A 193 -8.17 28.01 15.82
CA GLU A 193 -7.42 28.83 14.85
C GLU A 193 -6.58 27.95 13.91
N GLU A 194 -6.59 28.28 12.62
CA GLU A 194 -5.51 27.89 11.72
C GLU A 194 -4.35 28.84 12.00
N GLN A 195 -3.37 28.40 12.80
CA GLN A 195 -2.15 29.18 12.92
C GLN A 195 -1.39 29.10 11.60
N SER A 196 -1.67 30.05 10.71
CA SER A 196 -0.58 30.85 10.18
C SER A 196 0.09 31.50 11.39
N SER A 197 1.29 31.06 11.70
CA SER A 197 2.01 31.39 12.94
C SER A 197 2.17 32.90 13.11
N SER A 198 1.37 33.49 13.99
CA SER A 198 1.61 34.79 14.63
C SER A 198 2.62 34.64 15.77
N GLN A 199 3.84 34.27 15.41
CA GLN A 199 5.02 34.82 16.09
C GLN A 199 5.33 36.15 15.39
N GLU A 200 5.82 37.16 16.14
CA GLU A 200 6.43 38.35 15.53
C GLU A 200 7.29 37.92 14.33
N PRO A 201 7.29 38.67 13.22
CA PRO A 201 7.97 38.21 12.03
C PRO A 201 9.46 38.10 12.35
N GLN A 202 9.91 36.87 12.62
CA GLN A 202 11.13 36.42 11.99
C GLN A 202 10.80 36.39 10.50
N THR A 203 10.84 37.58 9.92
CA THR A 203 11.12 37.82 8.53
C THR A 203 12.06 36.71 8.07
N ASP A 204 11.62 35.93 7.08
CA ASP A 204 12.46 34.87 6.53
C ASP A 204 13.82 35.51 6.24
N PRO A 205 14.94 35.00 6.80
CA PRO A 205 16.26 35.56 6.56
C PRO A 205 16.58 35.68 5.06
N CYS A 206 15.96 34.82 4.23
CA CYS A 206 16.00 34.91 2.78
C CYS A 206 15.19 36.09 2.24
N TYR A 207 13.97 36.33 2.77
CA TYR A 207 13.12 37.46 2.41
C TYR A 207 13.78 38.80 2.78
N GLU A 208 14.32 38.93 3.99
CA GLU A 208 15.02 40.14 4.41
C GLU A 208 16.30 40.40 3.60
N ALA A 209 17.10 39.36 3.36
CA ALA A 209 18.32 39.49 2.56
C ALA A 209 18.04 39.83 1.10
N LEU A 210 16.95 39.29 0.53
CA LEU A 210 16.50 39.62 -0.83
C LEU A 210 15.93 41.04 -0.93
N VAL A 211 15.10 41.47 0.03
CA VAL A 211 14.61 42.86 0.07
C VAL A 211 15.79 43.84 0.22
N GLY A 212 16.79 43.51 1.05
CA GLY A 212 18.04 44.25 1.16
C GLY A 212 18.81 44.30 -0.16
N CYS A 213 19.03 43.16 -0.83
CA CYS A 213 19.73 43.14 -2.12
C CYS A 213 18.97 43.85 -3.26
N LEU A 214 17.64 43.80 -3.26
CA LEU A 214 16.80 44.50 -4.24
C LEU A 214 16.73 46.02 -3.93
N GLY A 215 16.89 46.41 -2.67
CA GLY A 215 16.81 47.79 -2.16
C GLY A 215 18.14 48.56 -2.05
N GLU A 216 19.25 47.95 -1.61
CA GLU A 216 20.53 48.60 -1.27
C GLU A 216 21.37 49.08 -2.47
N ALA A 217 20.95 48.83 -3.72
CA ALA A 217 21.60 49.45 -4.89
C ALA A 217 21.21 50.94 -5.04
N GLU A 218 21.34 51.72 -3.96
CA GLU A 218 21.22 53.18 -3.91
C GLU A 218 22.55 53.89 -4.17
N ALA A 219 23.70 53.21 -4.17
CA ALA A 219 25.00 53.91 -4.15
C ALA A 219 25.81 53.86 -5.45
N GLU A 220 25.67 52.88 -6.34
CA GLU A 220 26.51 52.83 -7.54
C GLU A 220 25.71 52.48 -8.80
N ALA A 221 25.46 53.53 -9.58
CA ALA A 221 25.04 53.43 -10.96
C ALA A 221 26.17 52.83 -11.80
N LYS A 222 26.15 51.51 -12.00
CA LYS A 222 26.62 50.87 -13.23
C LYS A 222 25.70 49.71 -13.58
N GLU A 223 25.43 49.65 -14.87
CA GLU A 223 24.66 48.67 -15.61
C GLU A 223 25.36 47.29 -15.54
N GLU A 224 25.33 46.66 -14.36
CA GLU A 224 25.76 45.27 -14.14
C GLU A 224 24.55 44.41 -13.76
N SER A 225 24.47 43.21 -14.32
CA SER A 225 23.38 42.26 -14.06
C SER A 225 23.29 41.93 -12.58
N LEU A 226 22.14 42.19 -11.97
CA LEU A 226 21.91 41.98 -10.54
C LEU A 226 22.07 40.50 -10.15
N VAL A 227 21.82 39.58 -11.09
CA VAL A 227 22.03 38.13 -10.96
C VAL A 227 23.52 37.76 -10.98
N GLU A 228 24.37 38.54 -11.68
CA GLU A 228 25.83 38.34 -11.72
C GLU A 228 26.55 38.98 -10.51
N SER A 229 25.82 39.76 -9.69
CA SER A 229 26.38 40.32 -8.47
C SER A 229 26.79 39.20 -7.50
N LYS A 230 28.02 39.27 -6.99
CA LYS A 230 28.51 38.37 -5.93
C LYS A 230 27.59 38.33 -4.71
N SER A 231 26.88 39.42 -4.42
CA SER A 231 25.90 39.45 -3.32
C SER A 231 24.70 38.56 -3.61
N PHE A 232 24.15 38.61 -4.83
CA PHE A 232 22.99 37.81 -5.24
C PHE A 232 23.35 36.33 -5.43
N GLN A 233 24.48 36.02 -6.07
CA GLN A 233 24.96 34.64 -6.21
C GLN A 233 25.20 33.98 -4.84
N CYS A 234 25.70 34.73 -3.85
CA CYS A 234 25.83 34.26 -2.47
C CYS A 234 24.47 33.93 -1.83
N LEU A 235 23.39 34.65 -2.18
CA LEU A 235 22.03 34.30 -1.75
C LEU A 235 21.56 33.02 -2.44
N VAL A 236 21.77 32.89 -3.76
CA VAL A 236 21.39 31.69 -4.54
C VAL A 236 22.11 30.45 -4.02
N ASP A 237 23.42 30.53 -3.74
CA ASP A 237 24.21 29.42 -3.17
C ASP A 237 23.74 29.05 -1.75
N ARG A 238 23.29 30.03 -0.96
CA ARG A 238 22.91 29.83 0.44
C ARG A 238 21.49 29.30 0.63
N TRP A 239 20.53 29.68 -0.21
CA TRP A 239 19.12 29.31 -0.06
C TRP A 239 18.53 28.49 -1.21
N GLY A 240 19.24 28.41 -2.35
CA GLY A 240 18.82 27.70 -3.55
C GLY A 240 17.87 28.52 -4.43
N GLU A 241 17.97 28.31 -5.75
CA GLU A 241 17.25 29.09 -6.77
C GLU A 241 15.73 28.99 -6.65
N SER A 242 15.16 27.80 -6.39
CA SER A 242 13.71 27.63 -6.21
C SER A 242 13.16 28.39 -4.99
N ARG A 243 13.96 28.53 -3.93
CA ARG A 243 13.56 29.32 -2.75
C ARG A 243 13.65 30.80 -3.06
N ILE A 244 14.72 31.25 -3.72
CA ILE A 244 14.87 32.64 -4.18
C ILE A 244 13.71 33.02 -5.09
N LEU A 245 13.36 32.19 -6.07
CA LEU A 245 12.22 32.41 -6.98
C LEU A 245 10.92 32.59 -6.22
N LYS A 246 10.61 31.67 -5.30
CA LYS A 246 9.39 31.74 -4.48
C LYS A 246 9.36 33.01 -3.61
N THR A 247 10.49 33.37 -3.01
CA THR A 247 10.61 34.55 -2.16
C THR A 247 10.56 35.85 -2.97
N VAL A 248 11.13 35.89 -4.18
CA VAL A 248 11.03 37.04 -5.10
C VAL A 248 9.59 37.23 -5.59
N MET A 249 8.88 36.15 -5.89
CA MET A 249 7.44 36.20 -6.19
C MET A 249 6.64 36.73 -5.00
N GLU A 250 6.94 36.25 -3.79
CA GLU A 250 6.30 36.73 -2.56
C GLU A 250 6.60 38.21 -2.28
N ILE A 251 7.82 38.69 -2.54
CA ILE A 251 8.20 40.11 -2.46
C ILE A 251 7.43 40.92 -3.49
N SER A 252 7.29 40.42 -4.72
CA SER A 252 6.56 41.10 -5.80
C SER A 252 5.06 41.25 -5.50
N ASP A 253 4.45 40.27 -4.83
CA ASP A 253 3.04 40.29 -4.42
C ASP A 253 2.78 41.24 -3.22
N LYS A 254 3.81 41.50 -2.39
CA LYS A 254 3.67 42.26 -1.13
C LYS A 254 4.25 43.68 -1.16
N THR A 255 5.04 44.03 -2.18
CA THR A 255 5.74 45.33 -2.24
C THR A 255 4.90 46.41 -2.93
N GLU A 256 4.81 47.59 -2.30
CA GLU A 256 4.25 48.79 -2.93
C GLU A 256 5.33 49.63 -3.66
N ASN A 257 6.61 49.21 -3.58
CA ASN A 257 7.72 49.95 -4.18
C ASN A 257 7.92 49.54 -5.64
N SER A 258 7.58 50.44 -6.57
CA SER A 258 7.67 50.24 -8.03
C SER A 258 9.06 49.79 -8.51
N ARG A 259 10.15 50.19 -7.82
CA ARG A 259 11.52 49.79 -8.18
C ARG A 259 11.85 48.35 -7.77
N VAL A 260 11.38 47.92 -6.60
CA VAL A 260 11.54 46.53 -6.12
C VAL A 260 10.75 45.58 -7.01
N LEU A 261 9.57 46.01 -7.46
CA LEU A 261 8.74 45.27 -8.40
C LEU A 261 9.43 45.08 -9.76
N LEU A 262 9.96 46.16 -10.37
CA LEU A 262 10.67 46.09 -11.65
C LEU A 262 11.95 45.24 -11.59
N ARG A 263 12.69 45.30 -10.48
CA ARG A 263 13.88 44.46 -10.30
C ARG A 263 13.54 43.00 -10.02
N SER A 264 12.46 42.74 -9.27
CA SER A 264 11.95 41.37 -9.07
C SER A 264 11.56 40.73 -10.40
N LEU A 265 10.96 41.50 -11.30
CA LEU A 265 10.65 41.09 -12.68
C LEU A 265 11.91 40.83 -13.53
N GLN A 266 12.93 41.69 -13.43
CA GLN A 266 14.21 41.47 -14.11
C GLN A 266 14.89 40.19 -13.62
N VAL A 267 14.90 39.94 -12.31
CA VAL A 267 15.47 38.73 -11.71
C VAL A 267 14.67 37.49 -12.12
N LEU A 268 13.33 37.54 -12.07
CA LEU A 268 12.47 36.45 -12.54
C LEU A 268 12.74 36.13 -14.01
N ARG A 269 12.82 37.16 -14.87
CA ARG A 269 13.07 36.99 -16.31
C ARG A 269 14.48 36.47 -16.60
N GLN A 270 15.49 36.92 -15.86
CA GLN A 270 16.88 36.44 -16.03
C GLN A 270 17.08 35.01 -15.51
N LEU A 271 16.45 34.63 -14.40
CA LEU A 271 16.43 33.25 -13.92
C LEU A 271 15.65 32.32 -14.87
N MET A 272 14.59 32.83 -15.51
CA MET A 272 13.87 32.08 -16.56
C MET A 272 14.67 31.98 -17.87
N GLN A 273 15.36 33.04 -18.29
CA GLN A 273 16.20 33.06 -19.50
C GLN A 273 17.47 32.21 -19.37
N ALA A 274 17.96 31.97 -18.16
CA ALA A 274 19.05 31.02 -17.92
C ALA A 274 18.66 29.55 -18.22
N ASN A 275 17.36 29.26 -18.33
CA ASN A 275 16.81 27.93 -18.66
C ASN A 275 16.40 27.77 -20.14
N GLU A 276 16.38 28.84 -20.93
CA GLU A 276 16.06 28.78 -22.37
C GLU A 276 17.22 29.30 -23.22
N GLY A 277 17.90 28.37 -23.89
CA GLY A 277 18.94 28.70 -24.86
C GLY A 277 18.36 29.40 -26.09
N SER A 278 18.81 30.64 -26.31
CA SER A 278 18.72 31.49 -27.52
C SER A 278 17.57 32.50 -27.61
N ALA A 279 17.97 33.69 -28.06
CA ALA A 279 17.22 34.94 -28.09
C ALA A 279 16.22 35.05 -29.26
N ASP A 280 15.12 35.76 -29.02
CA ASP A 280 14.79 36.95 -29.83
C ASP A 280 13.74 37.83 -29.11
N SER A 281 14.21 38.86 -28.40
CA SER A 281 13.62 40.21 -28.36
C SER A 281 14.34 41.08 -27.32
N ALA A 282 14.90 42.18 -27.79
CA ALA A 282 15.45 43.26 -26.96
C ALA A 282 14.32 43.92 -26.12
N PRO A 283 14.64 44.53 -24.98
CA PRO A 283 13.66 45.02 -24.02
C PRO A 283 12.85 46.18 -24.61
N SER A 284 11.54 46.00 -24.77
CA SER A 284 10.66 47.16 -24.88
C SER A 284 10.52 47.79 -23.49
N GLU A 285 10.85 49.08 -23.38
CA GLU A 285 10.52 49.87 -22.21
C GLU A 285 8.99 49.83 -22.00
N LEU A 286 8.52 48.97 -21.10
CA LEU A 286 7.13 48.98 -20.65
C LEU A 286 6.94 50.21 -19.76
N LYS A 287 6.19 51.19 -20.27
CA LYS A 287 5.95 52.49 -19.63
C LYS A 287 4.77 52.51 -18.66
N ASP A 288 4.18 51.35 -18.31
CA ASP A 288 2.95 51.29 -17.51
C ASP A 288 2.98 50.21 -16.41
N GLU A 289 2.69 50.60 -15.17
CA GLU A 289 2.71 49.73 -13.98
C GLU A 289 1.61 48.64 -14.02
N ASP A 290 0.48 48.93 -14.66
CA ASP A 290 -0.65 47.98 -14.76
C ASP A 290 -0.38 46.86 -15.77
N ALA A 291 0.37 47.13 -16.84
CA ALA A 291 0.73 46.12 -17.84
C ALA A 291 1.70 45.07 -17.28
N ALA A 292 2.59 45.47 -16.35
CA ALA A 292 3.50 44.56 -15.67
C ALA A 292 2.77 43.62 -14.70
N ARG A 293 1.73 44.11 -14.02
CA ARG A 293 0.89 43.30 -13.12
C ARG A 293 0.07 42.25 -13.87
N ASP A 294 -0.46 42.59 -15.03
CA ASP A 294 -1.23 41.66 -15.88
C ASP A 294 -0.38 40.50 -16.42
N GLU A 295 0.88 40.75 -16.78
CA GLU A 295 1.81 39.72 -17.26
C GLU A 295 2.14 38.69 -16.14
N ILE A 296 2.35 39.18 -14.90
CA ILE A 296 2.58 38.34 -13.71
C ILE A 296 1.35 37.47 -13.39
N MET A 297 0.14 38.05 -13.46
CA MET A 297 -1.10 37.34 -13.14
C MET A 297 -1.37 36.20 -14.13
N LYS A 298 -0.97 36.37 -15.40
CA LYS A 298 -1.07 35.35 -16.46
C LYS A 298 -0.15 34.16 -16.20
N SER A 299 1.13 34.40 -15.90
CA SER A 299 2.09 33.34 -15.57
C SER A 299 1.71 32.59 -14.29
N ARG A 300 1.10 33.29 -13.31
CA ARG A 300 0.62 32.68 -12.06
C ARG A 300 -0.57 31.73 -12.27
N ASN A 301 -1.55 32.10 -13.08
CA ASN A 301 -2.73 31.28 -13.31
C ASN A 301 -2.41 29.98 -14.06
N GLN A 302 -1.33 29.97 -14.84
CA GLN A 302 -0.86 28.79 -15.56
C GLN A 302 -0.25 27.74 -14.61
N LEU A 303 0.49 28.18 -13.59
CA LEU A 303 1.09 27.33 -12.54
C LEU A 303 0.05 26.70 -11.59
N VAL A 304 -1.01 27.43 -11.24
CA VAL A 304 -2.04 26.94 -10.30
C VAL A 304 -2.92 25.85 -10.92
N ALA A 305 -3.19 25.94 -12.22
CA ALA A 305 -4.00 24.96 -12.96
C ALA A 305 -3.33 23.58 -13.08
N GLU A 306 -1.99 23.53 -13.01
CA GLU A 306 -1.22 22.28 -13.10
C GLU A 306 -1.13 21.53 -11.76
N THR A 307 -1.32 22.23 -10.63
CA THR A 307 -1.10 21.68 -9.28
C THR A 307 -2.33 20.95 -8.71
N THR A 308 -3.53 21.15 -9.27
CA THR A 308 -4.81 20.68 -8.69
C THR A 308 -5.25 19.27 -9.12
N LYS A 309 -4.44 18.55 -9.91
CA LYS A 309 -4.82 17.25 -10.51
C LYS A 309 -4.26 16.00 -9.84
N THR A 310 -3.44 16.10 -8.79
CA THR A 310 -2.55 15.00 -8.34
C THR A 310 -2.79 14.46 -6.93
N SER A 311 -3.94 14.70 -6.28
CA SER A 311 -4.13 14.40 -4.85
C SER A 311 -5.10 13.27 -4.48
N SER A 312 -5.33 12.25 -5.32
CA SER A 312 -6.22 11.12 -4.98
C SER A 312 -5.62 9.78 -5.42
N ASP A 313 -4.73 9.21 -4.62
CA ASP A 313 -4.54 7.75 -4.43
C ASP A 313 -3.24 7.47 -3.65
N GLU A 314 -3.26 7.60 -2.31
CA GLU A 314 -2.27 6.94 -1.45
C GLU A 314 -2.92 6.57 -0.11
N GLY A 315 -3.46 5.36 -0.05
CA GLY A 315 -4.16 4.89 1.14
C GLY A 315 -4.35 3.40 1.20
N GLU A 316 -3.30 2.59 1.05
CA GLU A 316 -3.26 1.21 1.59
C GLU A 316 -1.88 0.57 1.35
N GLN A 317 -1.10 0.37 2.43
CA GLN A 317 -0.27 -0.83 2.71
C GLN A 317 0.80 -0.50 3.77
N MET A 318 0.55 -0.89 5.03
CA MET A 318 1.62 -1.01 6.02
C MET A 318 1.31 -2.07 7.09
N GLN A 319 1.46 -3.34 6.73
CA GLN A 319 1.80 -4.47 7.62
C GLN A 319 2.51 -5.49 6.71
N SER A 320 3.67 -6.10 6.97
CA SER A 320 4.48 -6.32 8.16
C SER A 320 5.85 -6.90 7.71
N ARG A 321 6.91 -6.66 8.48
CA ARG A 321 8.09 -7.53 8.72
C ARG A 321 8.85 -6.88 9.90
N GLU A 322 9.25 -7.62 10.93
CA GLU A 322 10.47 -8.45 10.95
C GLU A 322 10.39 -9.66 11.92
N HIS A 323 11.22 -10.68 11.65
CA HIS A 323 11.49 -11.89 12.45
C HIS A 323 12.61 -11.68 13.49
N VAL A 324 12.64 -12.47 14.58
CA VAL A 324 13.90 -12.94 15.20
C VAL A 324 13.76 -14.36 15.78
N ALA A 325 14.79 -15.20 15.60
CA ALA A 325 14.92 -16.58 16.08
C ALA A 325 15.76 -16.70 17.37
N GLU A 326 15.27 -17.59 18.25
CA GLU A 326 15.44 -17.85 19.70
C GLU A 326 16.80 -17.71 20.42
N GLY A 327 16.69 -17.22 21.67
CA GLY A 327 17.76 -16.75 22.55
C GLY A 327 17.27 -15.66 23.53
N ASN A 328 16.15 -15.89 24.22
CA ASN A 328 15.51 -14.93 25.15
C ASN A 328 15.08 -13.59 24.51
N ILE A 329 14.39 -13.66 23.37
CA ILE A 329 14.34 -12.59 22.35
C ILE A 329 13.00 -11.87 22.30
N GLY A 330 12.67 -11.15 23.36
CA GLY A 330 11.61 -10.13 23.30
C GLY A 330 12.14 -8.72 23.54
N TRP A 331 13.33 -8.61 24.15
CA TRP A 331 13.81 -7.38 24.75
C TRP A 331 15.30 -7.23 24.47
N THR A 332 15.66 -6.23 23.68
CA THR A 332 17.05 -5.83 23.42
C THR A 332 17.25 -4.41 23.91
N VAL A 333 18.35 -4.19 24.63
CA VAL A 333 18.72 -2.85 25.08
C VAL A 333 19.30 -2.09 23.88
N TYR A 334 18.78 -0.90 23.62
CA TYR A 334 19.22 -0.07 22.50
C TYR A 334 20.50 0.69 22.87
N GLU A 335 21.65 0.25 22.35
CA GLU A 335 22.97 0.77 22.77
C GLU A 335 23.34 2.12 22.13
N ARG A 336 22.76 2.48 20.98
CA ARG A 336 23.00 3.77 20.29
C ARG A 336 21.87 4.78 20.54
N TRP A 337 21.58 5.04 21.82
CA TRP A 337 20.49 5.91 22.23
C TRP A 337 20.80 7.40 22.05
N GLU A 338 19.89 8.12 21.39
CA GLU A 338 19.85 9.58 21.37
C GLU A 338 18.59 10.06 22.13
N PRO A 339 18.68 11.10 22.98
CA PRO A 339 17.51 11.61 23.70
C PRO A 339 16.43 12.14 22.76
N LYS A 340 15.28 11.45 22.72
CA LYS A 340 14.11 11.83 21.91
C LYS A 340 12.86 11.99 22.80
N PRO A 341 11.92 12.88 22.44
CA PRO A 341 10.62 12.94 23.10
C PRO A 341 9.86 11.61 22.99
N ILE A 342 9.10 11.25 24.02
CA ILE A 342 8.28 10.04 24.05
C ILE A 342 7.26 10.08 22.90
N GLY A 343 7.11 8.98 22.16
CA GLY A 343 6.18 8.87 21.03
C GLY A 343 6.72 9.41 19.70
N VAL A 344 7.84 10.13 19.71
CA VAL A 344 8.58 10.48 18.48
C VAL A 344 9.53 9.33 18.17
N LEU A 345 9.01 8.37 17.42
CA LEU A 345 9.84 7.64 16.48
C LEU A 345 10.06 8.62 15.34
N THR A 346 11.24 9.22 15.22
CA THR A 346 11.62 9.74 13.91
C THR A 346 11.86 8.51 13.04
N PRO A 347 10.96 8.13 12.10
CA PRO A 347 11.54 7.85 10.80
C PRO A 347 12.22 9.18 10.49
N SER A 348 13.54 9.18 10.41
CA SER A 348 14.09 10.22 9.55
C SER A 348 13.26 10.12 8.27
N LEU A 349 12.65 11.22 7.81
CA LEU A 349 12.33 11.38 6.40
C LEU A 349 13.70 11.33 5.71
N LYS A 350 14.30 10.13 5.72
CA LYS A 350 15.54 9.82 5.04
C LYS A 350 15.13 10.01 3.61
N ARG A 351 15.82 10.91 2.93
CA ARG A 351 15.90 10.86 1.47
C ARG A 351 16.04 9.38 1.11
N LYS A 352 15.11 8.88 0.33
CA LYS A 352 15.22 7.54 -0.22
C LYS A 352 15.42 7.75 -1.70
N MET A 353 16.62 7.44 -2.17
CA MET A 353 16.75 6.96 -3.54
C MET A 353 15.73 5.83 -3.70
N HIS A 354 14.82 6.00 -4.66
CA HIS A 354 13.85 4.98 -4.98
C HIS A 354 14.46 4.08 -6.04
N ILE A 355 14.54 2.78 -5.75
CA ILE A 355 15.08 1.78 -6.67
C ILE A 355 13.96 0.81 -7.04
N GLN A 356 13.50 0.87 -8.28
CA GLN A 356 12.55 -0.07 -8.84
C GLN A 356 13.29 -1.12 -9.66
N SER A 357 13.23 -2.38 -9.23
CA SER A 357 13.70 -3.51 -10.02
C SER A 357 12.69 -3.82 -11.12
N ILE A 358 13.18 -4.01 -12.34
CA ILE A 358 12.40 -4.39 -13.52
C ILE A 358 12.92 -5.76 -13.97
N PRO A 359 12.25 -6.85 -13.61
CA PRO A 359 12.60 -8.18 -14.08
C PRO A 359 12.42 -8.27 -15.61
N MET A 360 13.42 -8.83 -16.30
CA MET A 360 13.39 -9.03 -17.76
C MET A 360 13.29 -10.52 -18.07
N TRP A 361 12.07 -11.09 -17.97
CA TRP A 361 11.81 -12.54 -17.88
C TRP A 361 10.87 -13.11 -18.95
N THR A 362 10.46 -12.33 -19.96
CA THR A 362 9.56 -12.79 -21.03
C THR A 362 10.09 -13.93 -21.92
N GLY A 363 11.27 -14.47 -21.64
CA GLY A 363 11.89 -15.62 -22.31
C GLY A 363 12.68 -16.52 -21.36
N THR A 364 13.87 -16.98 -21.77
CA THR A 364 14.82 -17.71 -20.90
C THR A 364 15.71 -16.78 -20.06
N GLY A 365 15.39 -15.48 -20.00
CA GLY A 365 16.19 -14.47 -19.33
C GLY A 365 15.91 -14.44 -17.83
N ASP A 366 16.92 -14.08 -17.06
CA ASP A 366 16.86 -13.89 -15.60
C ASP A 366 17.50 -12.56 -15.17
N ASN A 367 17.56 -11.60 -16.10
CA ASN A 367 18.19 -10.30 -15.93
C ASN A 367 17.30 -9.32 -15.14
N TYR A 368 17.94 -8.34 -14.52
CA TYR A 368 17.30 -7.17 -13.92
C TYR A 368 17.76 -5.89 -14.59
N ALA A 369 16.81 -5.01 -14.89
CA ALA A 369 17.07 -3.58 -15.06
C ALA A 369 16.65 -2.83 -13.80
N TYR A 370 17.24 -1.66 -13.54
CA TYR A 370 16.95 -0.87 -12.35
C TYR A 370 16.67 0.58 -12.68
N LEU A 371 15.45 1.04 -12.39
CA LEU A 371 15.12 2.46 -12.43
C LEU A 371 15.45 3.07 -11.07
N VAL A 372 16.40 4.00 -11.05
CA VAL A 372 16.83 4.71 -9.84
C VAL A 372 16.38 6.15 -9.94
N VAL A 373 15.70 6.63 -8.90
CA VAL A 373 15.08 7.96 -8.88
C VAL A 373 15.50 8.71 -7.61
N ASP A 374 15.97 9.95 -7.77
CA ASP A 374 15.99 10.93 -6.67
C ASP A 374 14.56 11.45 -6.49
N GLU A 375 13.90 11.05 -5.40
CA GLU A 375 12.52 11.46 -5.11
C GLU A 375 12.34 12.99 -5.09
N LYS A 376 13.38 13.74 -4.71
CA LYS A 376 13.31 15.19 -4.54
C LYS A 376 13.39 15.94 -5.86
N THR A 377 14.39 15.63 -6.70
CA THR A 377 14.56 16.33 -7.99
C THR A 377 13.79 15.67 -9.12
N LYS A 378 13.29 14.44 -8.91
CA LYS A 378 12.74 13.56 -9.94
C LYS A 378 13.77 13.18 -11.02
N ASP A 379 15.05 13.46 -10.78
CA ASP A 379 16.12 12.98 -11.65
C ASP A 379 16.23 11.47 -11.53
N ALA A 380 16.33 10.81 -12.68
CA ALA A 380 16.36 9.37 -12.74
C ALA A 380 17.42 8.86 -13.71
N VAL A 381 17.87 7.64 -13.47
CA VAL A 381 18.65 6.85 -14.42
C VAL A 381 18.05 5.46 -14.54
N ILE A 382 18.23 4.85 -15.71
CA ILE A 382 17.88 3.45 -15.94
C ILE A 382 19.15 2.63 -16.14
N ILE A 383 19.35 1.62 -15.29
CA ILE A 383 20.53 0.76 -15.30
C ILE A 383 20.21 -0.53 -16.06
N ASP A 384 21.08 -0.91 -17.01
CA ASP A 384 21.03 -2.13 -17.83
C ASP A 384 19.67 -2.42 -18.53
N PRO A 385 19.09 -1.48 -19.29
CA PRO A 385 17.77 -1.65 -19.90
C PRO A 385 17.77 -2.52 -21.17
N ALA A 386 18.21 -3.77 -21.07
CA ALA A 386 18.48 -4.62 -22.23
C ALA A 386 17.25 -5.10 -23.01
N HIS A 387 16.09 -5.20 -22.34
CA HIS A 387 14.86 -5.69 -22.95
C HIS A 387 13.77 -4.60 -23.02
N PRO A 388 13.76 -3.77 -24.08
CA PRO A 388 12.81 -2.67 -24.22
C PRO A 388 11.33 -3.04 -24.04
N PRO A 389 10.80 -4.19 -24.50
CA PRO A 389 9.39 -4.54 -24.30
C PRO A 389 8.95 -4.58 -22.83
N GLU A 390 9.84 -4.94 -21.90
CA GLU A 390 9.55 -4.99 -20.45
C GLU A 390 9.93 -3.69 -19.74
N VAL A 391 11.00 -3.02 -20.20
CA VAL A 391 11.50 -1.79 -19.58
C VAL A 391 10.69 -0.55 -20.01
N LEU A 392 10.31 -0.43 -21.28
CA LEU A 392 9.64 0.74 -21.83
C LEU A 392 8.29 1.05 -21.17
N PRO A 393 7.41 0.06 -20.86
CA PRO A 393 6.15 0.36 -20.18
C PRO A 393 6.36 1.04 -18.83
N VAL A 394 7.35 0.57 -18.06
CA VAL A 394 7.70 1.16 -16.76
C VAL A 394 8.31 2.55 -16.96
N LEU A 395 9.28 2.66 -17.87
CA LEU A 395 10.02 3.91 -18.10
C LEU A 395 9.14 5.01 -18.70
N LYS A 396 8.27 4.69 -19.65
CA LYS A 396 7.30 5.66 -20.22
C LYS A 396 6.30 6.12 -19.18
N LYS A 397 5.71 5.19 -18.41
CA LYS A 397 4.82 5.56 -17.32
C LYS A 397 5.50 6.52 -16.35
N ALA A 398 6.73 6.21 -15.95
CA ALA A 398 7.46 7.02 -14.99
C ALA A 398 7.83 8.41 -15.55
N VAL A 399 8.24 8.51 -16.82
CA VAL A 399 8.55 9.79 -17.46
C VAL A 399 7.28 10.62 -17.74
N GLU A 400 6.19 10.01 -18.20
CA GLU A 400 4.98 10.70 -18.64
C GLU A 400 4.02 11.03 -17.48
N SER A 401 3.86 10.11 -16.51
CA SER A 401 2.90 10.25 -15.41
C SER A 401 3.54 10.80 -14.14
N ASP A 402 4.75 10.38 -13.82
CA ASP A 402 5.42 10.75 -12.55
C ASP A 402 6.39 11.94 -12.71
N GLY A 403 6.46 12.50 -13.93
CA GLY A 403 7.29 13.66 -14.27
C GLY A 403 8.79 13.42 -14.12
N LEU A 404 9.26 12.16 -14.26
CA LEU A 404 10.67 11.84 -14.07
C LEU A 404 11.56 12.48 -15.14
N ASN A 405 12.62 13.13 -14.70
CA ASN A 405 13.69 13.61 -15.54
C ASN A 405 14.74 12.51 -15.73
N LEU A 406 14.55 11.67 -16.76
CA LEU A 406 15.54 10.66 -17.12
C LEU A 406 16.82 11.34 -17.65
N LEU A 407 17.87 11.32 -16.84
CA LEU A 407 19.17 11.96 -17.10
C LEU A 407 20.07 11.11 -17.99
N SER A 408 20.10 9.79 -17.77
CA SER A 408 20.98 8.90 -18.51
C SER A 408 20.48 7.44 -18.49
N ILE A 409 20.95 6.68 -19.48
CA ILE A 409 21.03 5.23 -19.39
C ILE A 409 22.39 4.89 -18.80
N VAL A 410 22.45 3.92 -17.91
CA VAL A 410 23.68 3.49 -17.25
C VAL A 410 23.89 2.01 -17.53
N ASN A 411 25.07 1.62 -17.99
CA ASN A 411 25.42 0.23 -18.21
C ASN A 411 26.50 -0.23 -17.24
N THR A 412 26.37 -1.45 -16.76
CA THR A 412 27.42 -2.11 -15.99
C THR A 412 28.51 -2.65 -16.92
N HIS A 413 28.14 -3.19 -18.08
CA HIS A 413 29.07 -3.71 -19.09
C HIS A 413 28.40 -3.89 -20.46
N HIS A 414 29.19 -4.26 -21.47
CA HIS A 414 28.78 -4.28 -22.87
C HIS A 414 27.94 -5.48 -23.36
N HIS A 415 27.73 -6.53 -22.55
CA HIS A 415 26.98 -7.69 -23.06
C HIS A 415 25.55 -7.30 -23.47
N GLY A 416 25.03 -7.99 -24.49
CA GLY A 416 23.78 -7.60 -25.15
C GLY A 416 22.55 -7.69 -24.23
N ASP A 417 22.59 -8.55 -23.22
CA ASP A 417 21.58 -8.71 -22.18
C ASP A 417 21.68 -7.65 -21.05
N HIS A 418 22.58 -6.67 -21.20
CA HIS A 418 22.67 -5.46 -20.36
C HIS A 418 22.57 -4.18 -21.21
N ALA A 419 23.39 -4.06 -22.25
CA ALA A 419 23.51 -2.86 -23.08
C ALA A 419 22.68 -2.89 -24.38
N GLY A 420 22.19 -4.07 -24.82
CA GLY A 420 21.59 -4.24 -26.15
C GLY A 420 20.23 -3.57 -26.37
N GLY A 421 19.65 -2.98 -25.32
CA GLY A 421 18.41 -2.20 -25.41
C GLY A 421 18.64 -0.70 -25.55
N ASN A 422 19.86 -0.20 -25.34
CA ASN A 422 20.17 1.23 -25.22
C ASN A 422 19.62 2.08 -26.38
N MET A 423 19.91 1.70 -27.61
CA MET A 423 19.51 2.47 -28.80
C MET A 423 17.99 2.47 -28.99
N ARG A 424 17.34 1.32 -28.74
CA ARG A 424 15.88 1.19 -28.84
C ARG A 424 15.16 1.98 -27.76
N ILE A 425 15.72 2.07 -26.54
CA ILE A 425 15.17 2.92 -25.47
C ILE A 425 15.22 4.40 -25.89
N ARG A 426 16.37 4.88 -26.40
CA ARG A 426 16.51 6.28 -26.87
C ARG A 426 15.51 6.62 -27.97
N GLU A 427 15.37 5.73 -28.95
CA GLU A 427 14.43 5.89 -30.06
C GLU A 427 12.98 5.92 -29.56
N ALA A 428 12.59 4.94 -28.72
CA ALA A 428 11.22 4.82 -28.22
C ALA A 428 10.79 5.95 -27.27
N LEU A 429 11.75 6.61 -26.62
CA LEU A 429 11.53 7.81 -25.79
C LEU A 429 11.63 9.12 -26.57
N GLY A 430 12.02 9.09 -27.85
CA GLY A 430 12.27 10.30 -28.63
C GLY A 430 13.44 11.13 -28.11
N LYS A 431 14.39 10.52 -27.38
CA LYS A 431 15.57 11.18 -26.79
C LYS A 431 16.88 10.66 -27.43
N PRO A 432 17.15 10.97 -28.72
CA PRO A 432 18.32 10.45 -29.44
C PRO A 432 19.66 10.99 -28.93
N THR A 433 19.66 11.99 -28.05
CA THR A 433 20.85 12.59 -27.43
C THR A 433 20.98 12.23 -25.94
N LEU A 434 20.07 11.42 -25.37
CA LEU A 434 20.16 10.98 -23.97
C LEU A 434 21.54 10.37 -23.67
N PRO A 435 22.28 10.86 -22.68
CA PRO A 435 23.57 10.30 -22.31
C PRO A 435 23.50 8.81 -21.95
N ILE A 436 24.54 8.08 -22.30
CA ILE A 436 24.75 6.68 -21.91
C ILE A 436 26.08 6.61 -21.14
N TRP A 437 26.01 6.28 -19.86
CA TRP A 437 27.18 6.08 -19.00
C TRP A 437 27.53 4.61 -18.95
N GLY A 438 28.81 4.25 -19.10
CA GLY A 438 29.19 2.84 -19.07
C GLY A 438 30.62 2.59 -19.51
N GLY A 439 30.98 1.32 -19.56
CA GLY A 439 32.23 0.86 -20.15
C GLY A 439 32.33 1.26 -21.62
N ASN A 440 33.56 1.49 -22.09
CA ASN A 440 33.85 2.02 -23.43
C ASN A 440 33.39 1.11 -24.60
N LYS A 441 33.02 -0.15 -24.34
CA LYS A 441 32.48 -1.09 -25.33
C LYS A 441 30.94 -1.14 -25.34
N SER A 442 30.26 -0.50 -24.40
CA SER A 442 28.80 -0.55 -24.30
C SER A 442 28.12 0.13 -25.49
N GLU A 443 27.01 -0.42 -25.98
CA GLU A 443 26.35 0.07 -27.18
C GLU A 443 25.86 1.51 -26.99
N GLY A 444 26.34 2.44 -27.83
CA GLY A 444 25.91 3.84 -27.79
C GLY A 444 26.46 4.66 -26.62
N VAL A 445 27.43 4.13 -25.86
CA VAL A 445 28.08 4.84 -24.74
C VAL A 445 28.54 6.23 -25.16
N THR A 446 28.20 7.24 -24.35
CA THR A 446 28.59 8.63 -24.59
C THR A 446 29.58 9.14 -23.56
N PHE A 447 29.65 8.48 -22.40
CA PHE A 447 30.53 8.86 -21.30
C PHE A 447 31.01 7.62 -20.54
N THR A 448 32.33 7.50 -20.38
CA THR A 448 32.96 6.45 -19.58
C THR A 448 33.73 7.12 -18.47
N PRO A 449 33.24 7.06 -17.22
CA PRO A 449 33.94 7.66 -16.09
C PRO A 449 35.21 6.87 -15.73
N GLU A 450 36.17 7.54 -15.10
CA GLU A 450 37.34 6.90 -14.49
C GLU A 450 36.96 6.07 -13.25
N HIS A 451 37.86 5.23 -12.77
CA HIS A 451 37.66 4.49 -11.53
C HIS A 451 37.69 5.45 -10.31
N ASN A 452 36.71 5.30 -9.41
CA ASN A 452 36.40 6.20 -8.29
C ASN A 452 35.96 7.62 -8.68
N GLU A 453 35.58 7.84 -9.93
CA GLU A 453 34.99 9.11 -10.32
C GLU A 453 33.62 9.29 -9.67
N LYS A 454 33.34 10.51 -9.20
CA LYS A 454 32.09 10.84 -8.51
C LYS A 454 31.17 11.61 -9.44
N LEU A 455 29.99 11.05 -9.66
CA LEU A 455 28.89 11.61 -10.44
C LEU A 455 27.70 11.88 -9.53
N LYS A 456 26.65 12.50 -10.07
CA LYS A 456 25.40 12.76 -9.34
C LYS A 456 24.17 12.44 -10.18
N ILE A 457 23.13 11.99 -9.49
CA ILE A 457 21.77 11.88 -10.01
C ILE A 457 20.91 12.69 -9.05
N GLY A 458 20.58 13.93 -9.41
CA GLY A 458 20.02 14.89 -8.46
C GLY A 458 20.92 15.04 -7.22
N ASN A 459 20.41 14.63 -6.07
CA ASN A 459 21.11 14.64 -4.78
C ASN A 459 21.84 13.32 -4.45
N ILE A 460 21.64 12.26 -5.23
CA ILE A 460 22.27 10.96 -5.03
C ILE A 460 23.73 11.04 -5.51
N SER A 461 24.66 10.65 -4.65
CA SER A 461 26.08 10.55 -5.00
C SER A 461 26.33 9.20 -5.65
N VAL A 462 26.95 9.20 -6.83
CA VAL A 462 27.30 7.99 -7.59
C VAL A 462 28.82 7.89 -7.67
N THR A 463 29.39 6.72 -7.40
CA THR A 463 30.82 6.45 -7.60
C THR A 463 30.98 5.29 -8.59
N SER A 464 31.75 5.50 -9.65
CA SER A 464 32.08 4.46 -10.64
C SER A 464 33.19 3.56 -10.12
N LEU A 465 32.91 2.28 -9.95
CA LEU A 465 33.87 1.29 -9.48
C LEU A 465 34.20 0.32 -10.61
N HIS A 466 35.26 0.59 -11.34
CA HIS A 466 35.78 -0.36 -12.34
C HIS A 466 36.14 -1.70 -11.69
N THR A 467 35.56 -2.77 -12.22
CA THR A 467 35.69 -4.15 -11.74
C THR A 467 35.95 -5.10 -12.91
N PRO A 468 37.05 -4.91 -13.67
CA PRO A 468 37.35 -5.75 -14.83
C PRO A 468 37.48 -7.21 -14.39
N CYS A 469 36.79 -8.12 -15.07
CA CYS A 469 37.05 -9.56 -15.07
C CYS A 469 36.02 -10.29 -15.93
N HIS A 470 34.74 -10.12 -15.60
CA HIS A 470 33.64 -10.70 -16.38
C HIS A 470 33.72 -10.18 -17.82
N THR A 471 33.74 -8.87 -17.95
CA THR A 471 34.30 -8.15 -19.09
C THR A 471 35.39 -7.19 -18.62
N GLN A 472 36.23 -6.73 -19.54
CA GLN A 472 37.28 -5.75 -19.24
C GLN A 472 36.73 -4.33 -19.02
N ASP A 473 35.51 -4.06 -19.47
CA ASP A 473 34.84 -2.75 -19.35
C ASP A 473 33.77 -2.74 -18.24
N SER A 474 33.76 -3.75 -17.35
CA SER A 474 32.80 -3.86 -16.25
C SER A 474 32.97 -2.73 -15.23
N ILE A 475 31.88 -2.04 -14.92
CA ILE A 475 31.77 -0.99 -13.90
C ILE A 475 30.61 -1.33 -12.96
N CYS A 476 30.90 -1.38 -11.65
CA CYS A 476 29.88 -1.36 -10.61
C CYS A 476 29.56 0.09 -10.21
N TRP A 477 28.28 0.38 -9.96
CA TRP A 477 27.83 1.74 -9.61
C TRP A 477 27.44 1.79 -8.14
N PHE A 478 28.24 2.47 -7.32
CA PHE A 478 27.96 2.65 -5.89
C PHE A 478 27.22 3.97 -5.65
N LEU A 479 26.01 3.88 -5.11
CA LEU A 479 25.10 4.98 -4.89
C LEU A 479 24.92 5.23 -3.39
N GLU A 480 24.98 6.50 -3.01
CA GLU A 480 24.79 6.96 -1.64
C GLU A 480 23.75 8.09 -1.59
N ASP A 481 22.76 7.93 -0.72
CA ASP A 481 21.77 8.94 -0.37
C ASP A 481 21.57 8.99 1.15
N GLY A 482 22.35 9.86 1.80
CA GLY A 482 22.42 9.91 3.27
C GLY A 482 22.96 8.60 3.84
N ASP A 483 22.14 7.90 4.63
CA ASP A 483 22.48 6.59 5.20
C ASP A 483 22.10 5.42 4.29
N HIS A 484 21.44 5.67 3.15
CA HIS A 484 21.07 4.62 2.20
C HIS A 484 22.19 4.41 1.20
N ARG A 485 22.58 3.14 1.03
CA ARG A 485 23.67 2.74 0.15
C ARG A 485 23.27 1.56 -0.70
N ALA A 486 23.57 1.63 -1.99
CA ALA A 486 23.33 0.56 -2.94
C ALA A 486 24.51 0.41 -3.88
N VAL A 487 24.78 -0.81 -4.33
CA VAL A 487 25.72 -1.07 -5.41
C VAL A 487 25.03 -1.89 -6.50
N PHE A 488 25.07 -1.37 -7.72
CA PHE A 488 24.64 -2.08 -8.92
C PHE A 488 25.86 -2.79 -9.49
N SER A 489 25.90 -4.11 -9.32
CA SER A 489 27.11 -4.89 -9.52
C SER A 489 27.21 -5.57 -10.89
N GLY A 490 26.15 -5.49 -11.69
CA GLY A 490 26.02 -6.22 -12.96
C GLY A 490 26.42 -7.68 -12.75
N ASP A 491 27.35 -8.13 -13.59
CA ASP A 491 27.83 -9.51 -13.59
C ASP A 491 29.13 -9.71 -12.81
N THR A 492 29.60 -8.71 -12.08
CA THR A 492 30.77 -8.86 -11.21
C THR A 492 30.40 -9.67 -9.97
N LEU A 493 29.40 -9.21 -9.22
CA LEU A 493 28.92 -9.82 -7.97
C LEU A 493 27.44 -10.19 -8.10
N PHE A 494 27.13 -11.45 -7.76
CA PHE A 494 25.76 -11.94 -7.60
C PHE A 494 25.52 -12.31 -6.14
N ILE A 495 24.25 -12.39 -5.72
CA ILE A 495 23.95 -12.91 -4.38
C ILE A 495 24.42 -14.37 -4.28
N GLY A 496 25.38 -14.62 -3.38
CA GLY A 496 26.03 -15.92 -3.19
C GLY A 496 26.94 -16.38 -4.35
N GLY A 497 27.27 -15.52 -5.32
CA GLY A 497 28.07 -15.90 -6.49
C GLY A 497 28.86 -14.76 -7.13
N CYS A 498 29.47 -15.04 -8.28
CA CYS A 498 30.12 -14.05 -9.14
C CYS A 498 29.99 -14.45 -10.63
N GLY A 499 30.29 -13.50 -11.51
CA GLY A 499 30.34 -13.71 -12.96
C GLY A 499 31.33 -14.79 -13.40
N ARG A 500 31.12 -15.30 -14.61
CA ARG A 500 32.16 -16.08 -15.32
C ARG A 500 33.24 -15.13 -15.80
N PHE A 501 34.50 -15.59 -15.81
CA PHE A 501 35.65 -14.77 -16.20
C PHE A 501 35.84 -14.91 -17.72
N PHE A 502 35.02 -14.23 -18.51
CA PHE A 502 35.08 -14.36 -19.97
C PHE A 502 36.28 -13.59 -20.55
N GLU A 503 36.53 -12.38 -20.06
CA GLU A 503 37.61 -11.53 -20.58
C GLU A 503 38.75 -11.30 -19.56
N GLY A 504 38.73 -11.97 -18.41
CA GLY A 504 39.66 -11.68 -17.32
C GLY A 504 40.10 -12.90 -16.52
N THR A 505 40.74 -12.61 -15.39
CA THR A 505 41.54 -13.54 -14.61
C THR A 505 41.01 -13.67 -13.18
N PRO A 506 41.34 -14.77 -12.48
CA PRO A 506 41.03 -14.94 -11.06
C PRO A 506 41.60 -13.82 -10.17
N SER A 507 42.77 -13.27 -10.53
CA SER A 507 43.40 -12.14 -9.82
C SER A 507 42.56 -10.86 -9.94
N GLU A 508 42.02 -10.61 -11.12
CA GLU A 508 41.13 -9.49 -11.39
C GLU A 508 39.81 -9.65 -10.63
N MET A 509 39.15 -10.82 -10.67
CA MET A 509 37.92 -11.04 -9.90
C MET A 509 38.16 -10.94 -8.39
N HIS A 510 39.28 -11.48 -7.89
CA HIS A 510 39.61 -11.35 -6.48
C HIS A 510 39.79 -9.87 -6.09
N THR A 511 40.44 -9.07 -6.93
CA THR A 511 40.57 -7.62 -6.72
C THR A 511 39.21 -6.94 -6.74
N ALA A 512 38.37 -7.21 -7.74
CA ALA A 512 37.03 -6.66 -7.85
C ALA A 512 36.16 -6.96 -6.62
N LEU A 513 36.06 -8.23 -6.21
CA LEU A 513 35.20 -8.64 -5.11
C LEU A 513 35.80 -8.30 -3.74
N ASN A 514 37.03 -8.75 -3.47
CA ASN A 514 37.60 -8.77 -2.13
C ASN A 514 38.43 -7.53 -1.78
N LYS A 515 38.72 -6.65 -2.76
CA LYS A 515 39.41 -5.37 -2.51
C LYS A 515 38.53 -4.18 -2.83
N THR A 516 37.90 -4.15 -4.00
CA THR A 516 37.06 -3.01 -4.42
C THR A 516 35.69 -3.05 -3.75
N LEU A 517 34.87 -4.08 -4.02
CA LEU A 517 33.50 -4.16 -3.49
C LEU A 517 33.47 -4.46 -1.98
N ALA A 518 34.38 -5.30 -1.47
CA ALA A 518 34.49 -5.56 -0.04
C ALA A 518 34.95 -4.34 0.78
N ALA A 519 35.55 -3.32 0.17
CA ALA A 519 35.90 -2.08 0.85
C ALA A 519 34.69 -1.15 1.04
N LEU A 520 33.57 -1.43 0.38
CA LEU A 520 32.32 -0.69 0.60
C LEU A 520 31.77 -0.94 2.01
N PRO A 521 30.98 0.00 2.55
CA PRO A 521 30.31 -0.18 3.83
C PRO A 521 29.45 -1.45 3.87
N ASP A 522 29.49 -2.16 5.00
CA ASP A 522 28.81 -3.46 5.15
C ASP A 522 27.29 -3.38 4.98
N ASP A 523 26.68 -2.21 5.20
CA ASP A 523 25.24 -1.96 5.04
C ASP A 523 24.81 -1.65 3.60
N THR A 524 25.75 -1.68 2.63
CA THR A 524 25.47 -1.43 1.22
C THR A 524 24.64 -2.55 0.62
N LEU A 525 23.42 -2.24 0.15
CA LEU A 525 22.53 -3.19 -0.53
C LEU A 525 23.04 -3.55 -1.93
N ILE A 526 22.84 -4.79 -2.35
CA ILE A 526 23.34 -5.28 -3.64
C ILE A 526 22.21 -5.46 -4.65
N TYR A 527 22.42 -4.94 -5.85
CA TYR A 527 21.53 -5.06 -7.01
C TYR A 527 22.30 -5.71 -8.17
N PRO A 528 22.21 -7.05 -8.32
CA PRO A 528 22.97 -7.81 -9.32
C PRO A 528 22.36 -7.72 -10.73
N GLY A 529 23.12 -8.15 -11.73
CA GLY A 529 22.63 -8.26 -13.11
C GLY A 529 21.55 -9.33 -13.33
N HIS A 530 21.57 -10.42 -12.54
CA HIS A 530 20.73 -11.60 -12.73
C HIS A 530 20.23 -12.22 -11.42
N GLU A 531 19.12 -12.95 -11.50
CA GLU A 531 18.58 -13.79 -10.42
C GLU A 531 19.17 -15.22 -10.42
N TYR A 532 20.47 -15.33 -10.15
CA TYR A 532 21.16 -16.63 -10.04
C TYR A 532 21.19 -17.23 -8.63
N THR A 533 20.50 -16.63 -7.66
CA THR A 533 20.75 -16.89 -6.23
C THR A 533 20.48 -18.33 -5.84
N LYS A 534 19.42 -18.96 -6.36
CA LYS A 534 19.12 -20.38 -6.08
C LYS A 534 20.22 -21.32 -6.56
N ALA A 535 20.76 -21.08 -7.76
CA ALA A 535 21.86 -21.88 -8.29
C ALA A 535 23.17 -21.62 -7.53
N ASN A 536 23.41 -20.36 -7.16
CA ASN A 536 24.56 -19.93 -6.37
C ASN A 536 24.58 -20.59 -4.99
N VAL A 537 23.45 -20.58 -4.29
CA VAL A 537 23.28 -21.25 -2.98
C VAL A 537 23.57 -22.74 -3.08
N LYS A 538 23.00 -23.45 -4.07
CA LYS A 538 23.25 -24.88 -4.25
C LYS A 538 24.73 -25.18 -4.43
N PHE A 539 25.44 -24.34 -5.17
CA PHE A 539 26.89 -24.45 -5.32
C PHE A 539 27.61 -24.15 -4.00
N ALA A 540 27.28 -23.05 -3.32
CA ALA A 540 27.89 -22.68 -2.04
C ALA A 540 27.76 -23.79 -1.00
N LEU A 541 26.57 -24.41 -0.88
CA LEU A 541 26.30 -25.56 0.00
C LEU A 541 27.10 -26.82 -0.35
N SER A 542 27.58 -26.94 -1.59
CA SER A 542 28.47 -28.04 -2.00
C SER A 542 29.93 -27.80 -1.57
N VAL A 543 30.29 -26.55 -1.27
CA VAL A 543 31.63 -26.15 -0.81
C VAL A 543 31.68 -26.05 0.72
N VAL A 544 30.77 -25.28 1.33
CA VAL A 544 30.66 -25.07 2.78
C VAL A 544 29.20 -25.07 3.21
N GLN A 545 28.91 -25.65 4.38
CA GLN A 545 27.53 -25.79 4.90
C GLN A 545 27.32 -25.07 6.23
N ASP A 546 27.90 -23.89 6.37
CA ASP A 546 27.80 -23.07 7.57
C ASP A 546 26.44 -22.36 7.72
N SER A 547 26.25 -21.70 8.86
CA SER A 547 25.00 -21.02 9.19
C SER A 547 24.63 -19.89 8.19
N PRO A 548 25.55 -19.00 7.76
CA PRO A 548 25.25 -17.99 6.75
C PRO A 548 24.72 -18.55 5.43
N VAL A 549 25.37 -19.57 4.85
CA VAL A 549 24.92 -20.14 3.56
C VAL A 549 23.56 -20.83 3.69
N ARG A 550 23.31 -21.51 4.81
CA ARG A 550 21.99 -22.12 5.09
C ARG A 550 20.89 -21.07 5.26
N LYS A 551 21.17 -19.93 5.89
CA LYS A 551 20.20 -18.82 6.01
C LYS A 551 19.83 -18.26 4.64
N LEU A 552 20.81 -18.07 3.76
CA LEU A 552 20.55 -17.65 2.38
C LEU A 552 19.70 -18.70 1.64
N SER A 553 19.97 -20.00 1.84
CA SER A 553 19.14 -21.07 1.27
C SER A 553 17.69 -21.01 1.74
N SER A 554 17.46 -20.92 3.05
CA SER A 554 16.11 -20.84 3.61
C SER A 554 15.36 -19.60 3.14
N PHE A 555 16.06 -18.48 2.93
CA PHE A 555 15.45 -17.30 2.33
C PHE A 555 14.93 -17.57 0.91
N MET A 556 15.72 -18.24 0.08
CA MET A 556 15.32 -18.54 -1.31
C MET A 556 14.25 -19.64 -1.43
N ASP A 557 14.01 -20.43 -0.39
CA ASP A 557 12.89 -21.39 -0.38
C ASP A 557 11.53 -20.66 -0.35
N GLY A 558 11.47 -19.50 0.31
CA GLY A 558 10.25 -18.68 0.43
C GLY A 558 10.17 -17.48 -0.51
N ASN A 559 11.23 -17.14 -1.24
CA ASN A 559 11.29 -15.94 -2.08
C ASN A 559 11.76 -16.28 -3.50
N LYS A 560 11.18 -15.60 -4.50
CA LYS A 560 11.60 -15.74 -5.92
C LYS A 560 12.74 -14.80 -6.30
N GLU A 561 12.84 -13.67 -5.60
CA GLU A 561 13.71 -12.54 -5.91
C GLU A 561 14.56 -12.16 -4.70
N SER A 562 15.81 -11.76 -4.94
CA SER A 562 16.84 -11.55 -3.92
C SER A 562 17.52 -10.18 -3.98
N GLN A 563 17.40 -9.47 -5.09
CA GLN A 563 17.98 -8.15 -5.31
C GLN A 563 17.46 -7.12 -4.28
N GLY A 564 18.37 -6.29 -3.77
CA GLY A 564 18.05 -5.29 -2.75
C GLY A 564 17.64 -5.89 -1.39
N LYS A 565 17.88 -7.19 -1.14
CA LYS A 565 17.59 -7.86 0.15
C LYS A 565 18.83 -8.18 0.97
N PHE A 566 19.99 -8.27 0.33
CA PHE A 566 21.26 -8.62 0.96
C PHE A 566 22.28 -7.51 0.78
N THR A 567 23.23 -7.47 1.71
CA THR A 567 24.26 -6.43 1.77
C THR A 567 25.66 -6.96 1.47
N ILE A 568 26.61 -6.06 1.22
CA ILE A 568 28.04 -6.40 1.13
C ILE A 568 28.51 -7.14 2.40
N GLY A 569 28.04 -6.75 3.58
CA GLY A 569 28.33 -7.43 4.84
C GLY A 569 27.79 -8.86 4.92
N ASP A 570 26.68 -9.16 4.23
CA ASP A 570 26.13 -10.52 4.14
C ASP A 570 26.91 -11.37 3.15
N GLU A 571 27.26 -10.83 1.97
CA GLU A 571 28.06 -11.56 0.98
C GLU A 571 29.44 -11.97 1.51
N LYS A 572 30.10 -11.11 2.30
CA LYS A 572 31.34 -11.47 3.02
C LYS A 572 31.19 -12.71 3.91
N LYS A 573 29.97 -13.06 4.33
CA LYS A 573 29.67 -14.21 5.20
C LYS A 573 29.20 -15.44 4.43
N HIS A 574 28.38 -15.31 3.38
CA HIS A 574 27.83 -16.49 2.68
C HIS A 574 28.35 -16.71 1.27
N ASN A 575 29.04 -15.75 0.65
CA ASN A 575 29.54 -15.89 -0.72
C ASN A 575 30.94 -16.50 -0.71
N VAL A 576 31.06 -17.72 -1.20
CA VAL A 576 32.34 -18.45 -1.23
C VAL A 576 33.43 -17.73 -2.04
N PHE A 577 33.06 -16.90 -3.03
CA PHE A 577 34.02 -16.10 -3.81
C PHE A 577 34.50 -14.84 -3.07
N MET A 578 33.78 -14.39 -2.04
CA MET A 578 34.20 -13.33 -1.12
C MET A 578 34.92 -13.88 0.14
N ARG A 579 35.10 -15.19 0.21
CA ARG A 579 35.65 -15.94 1.36
C ARG A 579 36.88 -16.76 0.98
N VAL A 580 37.66 -16.28 0.02
CA VAL A 580 38.85 -17.01 -0.48
C VAL A 580 39.99 -17.13 0.54
N GLU A 581 39.92 -16.35 1.62
CA GLU A 581 40.81 -16.42 2.79
C GLU A 581 40.23 -17.22 3.96
N ASP A 582 38.97 -17.68 3.85
CA ASP A 582 38.30 -18.43 4.90
C ASP A 582 38.89 -19.85 5.02
N PRO A 583 39.35 -20.29 6.21
CA PRO A 583 39.94 -21.61 6.40
C PRO A 583 39.05 -22.78 5.97
N GLU A 584 37.72 -22.67 6.14
CA GLU A 584 36.79 -23.73 5.74
C GLU A 584 36.68 -23.82 4.21
N VAL A 585 36.64 -22.68 3.53
CA VAL A 585 36.62 -22.61 2.06
C VAL A 585 37.95 -23.11 1.49
N GLN A 586 39.09 -22.65 2.04
CA GLN A 586 40.42 -23.11 1.64
C GLN A 586 40.59 -24.62 1.81
N LYS A 587 40.10 -25.18 2.93
CA LYS A 587 40.12 -26.62 3.18
C LYS A 587 39.24 -27.40 2.20
N ALA A 588 38.03 -26.91 1.90
CA ALA A 588 37.13 -27.55 0.94
C ALA A 588 37.71 -27.57 -0.48
N VAL A 589 38.44 -26.51 -0.85
CA VAL A 589 39.03 -26.32 -2.17
C VAL A 589 40.41 -26.98 -2.30
N GLY A 590 41.15 -27.15 -1.20
CA GLY A 590 42.48 -27.77 -1.15
C GLY A 590 43.64 -26.82 -1.47
N HIS A 591 43.42 -25.50 -1.40
CA HIS A 591 44.41 -24.46 -1.67
C HIS A 591 44.37 -23.39 -0.58
N SER A 592 45.51 -22.78 -0.26
CA SER A 592 45.63 -21.69 0.73
C SER A 592 45.89 -20.31 0.11
N ASP A 593 46.33 -20.27 -1.16
CA ASP A 593 46.52 -19.01 -1.88
C ASP A 593 45.17 -18.49 -2.40
N PRO A 594 44.76 -17.25 -2.06
CA PRO A 594 43.44 -16.72 -2.44
C PRO A 594 43.15 -16.74 -3.95
N ILE A 595 44.17 -16.55 -4.78
CA ILE A 595 44.01 -16.55 -6.25
C ILE A 595 43.79 -17.97 -6.75
N GLN A 596 44.53 -18.95 -6.25
CA GLN A 596 44.29 -20.37 -6.56
C GLN A 596 42.92 -20.84 -6.05
N VAL A 597 42.49 -20.40 -4.86
CA VAL A 597 41.16 -20.69 -4.32
C VAL A 597 40.07 -20.10 -5.23
N MET A 598 40.18 -18.83 -5.62
CA MET A 598 39.28 -18.19 -6.58
C MET A 598 39.21 -18.95 -7.91
N THR A 599 40.37 -19.32 -8.45
CA THR A 599 40.48 -20.10 -9.70
C THR A 599 39.70 -21.40 -9.59
N LYS A 600 39.96 -22.15 -8.52
CA LYS A 600 39.38 -23.48 -8.33
C LYS A 600 37.89 -23.41 -8.04
N LEU A 601 37.42 -22.49 -7.21
CA LEU A 601 35.99 -22.25 -6.98
C LEU A 601 35.26 -21.93 -8.30
N ARG A 602 35.88 -21.10 -9.15
CA ARG A 602 35.27 -20.72 -10.43
C ARG A 602 35.15 -21.91 -11.37
N GLU A 603 36.20 -22.73 -11.48
CA GLU A 603 36.20 -23.99 -12.23
C GLU A 603 35.15 -24.96 -11.71
N MET A 604 35.05 -25.13 -10.39
CA MET A 604 34.07 -25.99 -9.75
C MET A 604 32.66 -25.53 -10.09
N LYS A 605 32.35 -24.23 -9.98
CA LYS A 605 31.03 -23.68 -10.32
C LYS A 605 30.71 -23.78 -11.81
N ASN A 606 31.69 -23.61 -12.68
CA ASN A 606 31.49 -23.74 -14.13
C ASN A 606 31.11 -25.17 -14.54
N ASN A 607 31.62 -26.16 -13.82
CA ASN A 607 31.34 -27.58 -14.05
C ASN A 607 30.24 -28.14 -13.12
N PHE A 608 29.66 -27.31 -12.26
CA PHE A 608 28.65 -27.74 -11.29
C PHE A 608 27.33 -28.02 -12.00
N LYS A 609 26.98 -29.30 -12.06
CA LYS A 609 25.65 -29.74 -12.51
C LYS A 609 24.76 -29.84 -11.29
N VAL A 610 23.67 -29.07 -11.26
CA VAL A 610 22.62 -29.27 -10.28
C VAL A 610 22.04 -30.66 -10.56
N ALA A 611 22.17 -31.59 -9.62
CA ALA A 611 21.49 -32.87 -9.74
C ALA A 611 19.97 -32.57 -9.79
N GLU A 612 19.34 -32.85 -10.92
CA GLU A 612 17.89 -32.92 -10.97
C GLU A 612 17.46 -34.04 -10.01
N PRO A 613 16.43 -33.82 -9.18
CA PRO A 613 15.83 -34.93 -8.45
C PRO A 613 15.42 -35.99 -9.48
N PRO A 614 15.66 -37.28 -9.23
CA PRO A 614 15.36 -38.31 -10.21
C PRO A 614 13.88 -38.20 -10.58
N LYS A 615 13.59 -38.11 -11.90
CA LYS A 615 12.23 -38.24 -12.43
C LYS A 615 11.62 -39.47 -11.77
N ARG A 616 10.65 -39.23 -10.88
CA ARG A 616 9.90 -40.30 -10.21
C ARG A 616 9.29 -41.16 -11.31
N ARG A 617 9.80 -42.38 -11.45
CA ARG A 617 9.09 -43.46 -12.14
C ARG A 617 7.72 -43.58 -11.50
N SER A 618 6.69 -43.55 -12.32
CA SER A 618 5.34 -43.97 -11.97
C SER A 618 5.40 -45.40 -11.43
N GLY A 619 5.28 -45.53 -10.12
CA GLY A 619 5.30 -46.80 -9.42
C GLY A 619 4.25 -46.76 -8.32
N GLY A 620 3.13 -47.44 -8.59
CA GLY A 620 2.19 -48.05 -7.65
C GLY A 620 1.76 -47.23 -6.44
N VAL A 621 0.50 -46.82 -6.44
CA VAL A 621 -0.22 -46.38 -5.24
C VAL A 621 -0.11 -47.47 -4.19
N ALA A 622 0.66 -47.21 -3.14
CA ALA A 622 0.66 -47.99 -1.91
C ALA A 622 -0.07 -47.18 -0.84
N ASP A 623 -1.09 -47.83 -0.30
CA ASP A 623 -2.04 -47.45 0.74
C ASP A 623 -1.40 -46.68 1.91
N ALA A 624 -1.85 -45.45 2.13
CA ALA A 624 -1.52 -44.64 3.29
C ALA A 624 -2.78 -44.45 4.14
N SER A 625 -3.14 -45.49 4.89
CA SER A 625 -4.11 -45.41 5.98
C SER A 625 -3.41 -45.47 7.34
N ASN A 626 -3.71 -44.48 8.18
CA ASN A 626 -3.69 -44.45 9.67
C ASN A 626 -2.85 -43.33 10.30
N GLY A 627 -3.42 -42.12 10.31
CA GLY A 627 -3.46 -41.29 11.52
C GLY A 627 -4.81 -41.52 12.24
N PRO A 628 -4.91 -41.37 13.58
CA PRO A 628 -6.13 -41.68 14.31
C PRO A 628 -7.24 -40.69 13.93
N ARG A 629 -8.32 -41.19 13.32
CA ARG A 629 -9.50 -40.40 12.99
C ARG A 629 -10.25 -40.00 14.28
N PRO A 630 -10.79 -38.77 14.39
CA PRO A 630 -11.63 -38.38 15.52
C PRO A 630 -12.84 -39.34 15.62
N ARG A 631 -13.10 -39.87 16.82
CA ARG A 631 -14.21 -40.82 17.05
C ARG A 631 -15.53 -40.06 17.03
N GLN A 632 -16.37 -40.33 16.02
CA GLN A 632 -17.77 -39.88 15.95
C GLN A 632 -18.53 -40.26 17.24
N SER A 633 -19.37 -39.34 17.74
CA SER A 633 -20.24 -39.64 18.87
C SER A 633 -21.34 -40.65 18.51
N LYS A 634 -22.09 -41.13 19.51
CA LYS A 634 -23.26 -41.99 19.24
C LYS A 634 -24.32 -41.26 18.40
N LEU A 635 -24.57 -39.98 18.69
CA LEU A 635 -25.56 -39.16 18.02
C LEU A 635 -25.18 -38.92 16.54
N ALA A 636 -23.91 -38.63 16.26
CA ALA A 636 -23.44 -38.49 14.88
C ALA A 636 -23.52 -39.80 14.08
N LYS A 637 -23.34 -40.96 14.73
CA LYS A 637 -23.52 -42.27 14.08
C LYS A 637 -24.98 -42.59 13.80
N GLU A 638 -25.90 -42.19 14.67
CA GLU A 638 -27.33 -42.43 14.49
C GLU A 638 -27.91 -41.61 13.33
N HIS A 639 -27.40 -40.40 13.10
CA HIS A 639 -27.83 -39.52 12.01
C HIS A 639 -26.93 -39.54 10.77
N ASN A 640 -25.96 -40.46 10.69
CA ASN A 640 -24.99 -40.59 9.60
C ASN A 640 -24.25 -39.28 9.26
N VAL A 641 -23.84 -38.53 10.30
CA VAL A 641 -23.11 -37.26 10.18
C VAL A 641 -21.62 -37.48 10.48
N THR A 642 -20.73 -36.80 9.77
CA THR A 642 -19.28 -36.89 10.00
C THR A 642 -18.87 -36.22 11.32
N ALA A 643 -17.71 -36.58 11.86
CA ALA A 643 -17.21 -35.96 13.10
C ALA A 643 -16.92 -34.45 12.94
N GLN A 644 -16.73 -33.98 11.71
CA GLN A 644 -16.52 -32.57 11.39
C GLN A 644 -17.85 -31.81 11.36
N GLU A 645 -18.84 -32.32 10.63
CA GLU A 645 -20.20 -31.74 10.60
C GLU A 645 -20.85 -31.76 12.00
N GLU A 646 -20.58 -32.78 12.81
CA GLU A 646 -20.99 -32.80 14.22
C GLU A 646 -20.40 -31.63 15.01
N ALA A 647 -19.13 -31.30 14.78
CA ALA A 647 -18.47 -30.18 15.44
C ALA A 647 -19.06 -28.83 14.99
N GLU A 648 -19.37 -28.69 13.70
CA GLU A 648 -20.01 -27.49 13.13
C GLU A 648 -21.41 -27.28 13.73
N ILE A 649 -22.26 -28.32 13.76
CA ILE A 649 -23.60 -28.26 14.38
C ILE A 649 -23.50 -27.87 15.86
N LYS A 650 -22.52 -28.42 16.58
CA LYS A 650 -22.29 -28.12 17.99
C LYS A 650 -21.86 -26.68 18.23
N GLU A 651 -20.95 -26.18 17.41
CA GLU A 651 -20.45 -24.80 17.50
C GLU A 651 -21.58 -23.81 17.23
N ALA A 652 -22.32 -23.98 16.13
CA ALA A 652 -23.44 -23.11 15.81
C ALA A 652 -24.55 -23.15 16.87
N PHE A 653 -24.85 -24.33 17.44
CA PHE A 653 -25.80 -24.42 18.53
C PHE A 653 -25.34 -23.60 19.75
N SER A 654 -24.05 -23.72 20.11
CA SER A 654 -23.49 -23.03 21.28
C SER A 654 -23.47 -21.50 21.15
N LEU A 655 -23.47 -20.95 19.93
CA LEU A 655 -23.53 -19.50 19.69
C LEU A 655 -24.86 -18.87 20.11
N PHE A 656 -25.95 -19.65 20.11
CA PHE A 656 -27.30 -19.19 20.39
C PHE A 656 -27.94 -19.88 21.59
N ALA A 657 -27.20 -20.74 22.29
CA ALA A 657 -27.70 -21.52 23.42
C ALA A 657 -27.64 -20.73 24.73
N GLU A 658 -28.72 -20.80 25.50
CA GLU A 658 -28.82 -20.32 26.88
C GLU A 658 -28.74 -21.51 27.87
N PRO A 659 -28.11 -21.33 29.04
CA PRO A 659 -28.02 -22.39 30.04
C PRO A 659 -29.39 -22.70 30.67
N MET A 660 -29.77 -23.98 30.74
CA MET A 660 -31.00 -24.45 31.37
C MET A 660 -30.73 -25.68 32.26
N ASP A 661 -31.30 -25.70 33.46
CA ASP A 661 -31.12 -26.78 34.42
C ASP A 661 -31.70 -28.10 33.87
N GLY A 662 -30.84 -29.11 33.73
CA GLY A 662 -31.21 -30.43 33.19
C GLY A 662 -30.74 -30.67 31.75
N GLU A 663 -30.36 -29.63 31.01
CA GLU A 663 -29.91 -29.73 29.62
C GLU A 663 -28.39 -29.52 29.49
N ARG A 664 -27.66 -30.58 29.10
CA ARG A 664 -26.19 -30.58 29.11
C ARG A 664 -25.57 -29.54 28.16
N HIS A 665 -26.24 -29.22 27.07
CA HIS A 665 -25.74 -28.32 26.02
C HIS A 665 -26.44 -26.96 26.02
N GLY A 666 -27.36 -26.71 26.96
CA GLY A 666 -28.27 -25.55 26.92
C GLY A 666 -29.40 -25.72 25.92
N VAL A 667 -30.22 -24.69 25.77
CA VAL A 667 -31.36 -24.62 24.85
C VAL A 667 -31.31 -23.34 24.02
N ILE A 668 -31.80 -23.38 22.78
CA ILE A 668 -31.90 -22.20 21.92
C ILE A 668 -33.33 -21.66 21.97
N PRO A 669 -33.57 -20.36 22.20
CA PRO A 669 -34.91 -19.77 22.05
C PRO A 669 -35.47 -20.02 20.65
N THR A 670 -36.76 -20.36 20.51
CA THR A 670 -37.37 -20.70 19.20
C THR A 670 -37.23 -19.58 18.16
N ASN A 671 -37.11 -18.32 18.59
CA ASN A 671 -36.85 -17.18 17.72
C ASN A 671 -35.46 -17.20 17.06
N ASP A 672 -34.47 -17.85 17.69
CA ASP A 672 -33.07 -17.87 17.26
C ASP A 672 -32.71 -19.14 16.48
N VAL A 673 -33.60 -20.13 16.41
CA VAL A 673 -33.43 -21.37 15.63
C VAL A 673 -33.13 -21.05 14.15
N ARG A 674 -33.82 -20.06 13.56
CA ARG A 674 -33.55 -19.64 12.17
C ARG A 674 -32.12 -19.09 12.02
N SER A 675 -31.68 -18.28 12.96
CA SER A 675 -30.34 -17.68 12.98
C SER A 675 -29.26 -18.74 13.14
N ALA A 676 -29.48 -19.73 14.00
CA ALA A 676 -28.58 -20.86 14.18
C ALA A 676 -28.44 -21.73 12.91
N MET A 677 -29.54 -21.97 12.19
CA MET A 677 -29.50 -22.71 10.92
C MET A 677 -28.86 -21.91 9.78
N ILE A 678 -29.00 -20.57 9.77
CA ILE A 678 -28.29 -19.69 8.84
C ILE A 678 -26.78 -19.74 9.10
N ALA A 679 -26.36 -19.70 10.37
CA ALA A 679 -24.95 -19.79 10.76
C ALA A 679 -24.29 -21.11 10.32
N LEU A 680 -25.08 -22.19 10.22
CA LEU A 680 -24.65 -23.49 9.69
C LEU A 680 -24.62 -23.59 8.15
N GLY A 681 -24.99 -22.53 7.44
CA GLY A 681 -25.09 -22.55 5.97
C GLY A 681 -26.23 -23.41 5.43
N ILE A 682 -27.25 -23.69 6.25
CA ILE A 682 -28.43 -24.49 5.90
C ILE A 682 -29.74 -23.72 6.22
N PRO A 683 -29.95 -22.52 5.64
CA PRO A 683 -31.10 -21.67 5.95
C PRO A 683 -32.44 -22.34 5.55
N PRO A 684 -33.52 -22.22 6.35
CA PRO A 684 -34.87 -22.64 5.97
C PRO A 684 -35.27 -22.11 4.58
N LYS A 685 -35.79 -22.98 3.71
CA LYS A 685 -36.15 -22.67 2.32
C LYS A 685 -37.24 -21.60 2.26
N ASP A 686 -38.23 -21.72 3.13
CA ASP A 686 -39.32 -20.76 3.26
C ASP A 686 -39.84 -20.69 4.70
N ARG A 687 -40.84 -19.83 4.92
CA ARG A 687 -41.48 -19.65 6.22
C ARG A 687 -42.30 -20.87 6.65
N ALA A 688 -42.76 -21.70 5.72
CA ALA A 688 -43.53 -22.90 6.04
C ALA A 688 -42.61 -24.00 6.58
N GLU A 689 -41.45 -24.23 5.96
CA GLU A 689 -40.42 -25.16 6.41
C GLU A 689 -39.90 -24.76 7.80
N LEU A 690 -39.65 -23.47 8.05
CA LEU A 690 -39.28 -23.00 9.38
C LEU A 690 -40.38 -23.27 10.42
N THR A 691 -41.66 -23.10 10.05
CA THR A 691 -42.78 -23.36 10.96
C THR A 691 -42.89 -24.85 11.30
N GLU A 692 -42.59 -25.73 10.34
CA GLU A 692 -42.51 -27.18 10.55
C GLU A 692 -41.32 -27.57 11.44
N PHE A 693 -40.15 -26.96 11.25
CA PHE A 693 -39.01 -27.21 12.14
C PHE A 693 -39.30 -26.74 13.56
N LEU A 694 -39.94 -25.58 13.73
CA LEU A 694 -40.30 -25.09 15.06
C LEU A 694 -41.34 -25.99 15.75
N SER A 695 -42.30 -26.57 15.02
CA SER A 695 -43.26 -27.50 15.63
C SER A 695 -42.65 -28.86 16.00
N ILE A 696 -41.55 -29.26 15.35
CA ILE A 696 -40.77 -30.45 15.70
C ILE A 696 -39.85 -30.17 16.89
N LEU A 697 -39.22 -29.00 16.94
CA LEU A 697 -38.26 -28.62 17.98
C LEU A 697 -38.93 -28.21 19.30
N ASP A 698 -40.13 -27.67 19.22
CA ASP A 698 -40.90 -27.19 20.37
C ASP A 698 -42.40 -27.60 20.22
N PRO A 699 -42.71 -28.91 20.35
CA PRO A 699 -44.06 -29.42 20.14
C PRO A 699 -45.06 -28.93 21.19
N ASP A 700 -44.57 -28.61 22.40
CA ASP A 700 -45.39 -28.18 23.54
C ASP A 700 -45.45 -26.64 23.69
N SER A 701 -44.82 -25.89 22.78
CA SER A 701 -44.76 -24.42 22.78
C SER A 701 -44.13 -23.83 24.05
N GLU A 702 -43.09 -24.48 24.57
CA GLU A 702 -42.31 -24.06 25.73
C GLU A 702 -41.39 -22.87 25.43
N GLY A 703 -41.13 -22.59 24.14
CA GLY A 703 -40.40 -21.43 23.65
C GLY A 703 -38.91 -21.67 23.41
N TYR A 704 -38.43 -22.92 23.52
CA TYR A 704 -37.02 -23.28 23.36
C TYR A 704 -36.82 -24.63 22.66
N ALA A 705 -35.67 -24.80 22.03
CA ALA A 705 -35.25 -26.00 21.31
C ALA A 705 -34.01 -26.63 21.98
N SER A 706 -34.09 -27.92 22.30
CA SER A 706 -32.95 -28.67 22.85
C SER A 706 -31.99 -29.17 21.76
N TYR A 707 -30.78 -29.56 22.18
CA TYR A 707 -29.70 -29.87 21.25
C TYR A 707 -29.94 -31.11 20.37
N GLU A 708 -30.49 -32.18 20.94
CA GLU A 708 -30.67 -33.44 20.18
C GLU A 708 -31.70 -33.32 19.05
N PRO A 709 -32.90 -32.73 19.26
CA PRO A 709 -33.85 -32.45 18.17
C PRO A 709 -33.30 -31.48 17.12
N PHE A 710 -32.57 -30.43 17.54
CA PHE A 710 -31.93 -29.49 16.63
C PHE A 710 -30.88 -30.18 15.75
N PHE A 711 -30.05 -31.03 16.35
CA PHE A 711 -29.05 -31.83 15.65
C PHE A 711 -29.67 -32.72 14.57
N ALA A 712 -30.79 -33.37 14.87
CA ALA A 712 -31.50 -34.24 13.94
C ALA A 712 -32.03 -33.48 12.70
N ILE A 713 -32.59 -32.29 12.89
CA ILE A 713 -33.08 -31.44 11.78
C ILE A 713 -31.91 -30.95 10.92
N CYS A 714 -30.83 -30.49 11.53
CA CYS A 714 -29.64 -30.05 10.80
C CYS A 714 -29.03 -31.20 9.99
N ALA A 715 -28.95 -32.41 10.56
CA ALA A 715 -28.47 -33.59 9.86
C ALA A 715 -29.33 -33.94 8.64
N LEU A 716 -30.66 -33.93 8.77
CA LEU A 716 -31.58 -34.15 7.63
C LEU A 716 -31.36 -33.15 6.51
N LYS A 717 -31.07 -31.90 6.88
CA LYS A 717 -30.86 -30.83 5.91
C LYS A 717 -29.50 -30.90 5.22
N PHE A 718 -28.45 -31.34 5.92
CA PHE A 718 -27.17 -31.67 5.29
C PHE A 718 -27.34 -32.75 4.22
N HIS A 719 -28.10 -33.82 4.50
CA HIS A 719 -28.38 -34.87 3.52
C HIS A 719 -29.25 -34.39 2.35
N ALA A 720 -30.16 -33.43 2.58
CA ALA A 720 -30.98 -32.84 1.54
C ALA A 720 -30.19 -31.90 0.59
N ARG A 721 -29.08 -31.32 1.06
CA ARG A 721 -28.19 -30.46 0.27
C ARG A 721 -27.46 -31.26 -0.83
N ASP A 722 -27.12 -32.52 -0.55
CA ASP A 722 -26.40 -33.38 -1.50
C ASP A 722 -27.31 -33.98 -2.60
N HIS A 723 -28.63 -33.84 -2.49
CA HIS A 723 -29.60 -34.50 -3.39
C HIS A 723 -30.36 -33.56 -4.36
N ASP A 724 -30.08 -32.27 -4.40
CA ASP A 724 -30.76 -31.34 -5.31
C ASP A 724 -30.15 -31.42 -6.73
N SER A 725 -30.71 -32.27 -7.58
CA SER A 725 -30.19 -32.59 -8.94
C SER A 725 -30.02 -31.37 -9.83
N ASP A 726 -30.77 -30.29 -9.58
CA ASP A 726 -30.71 -29.05 -10.34
C ASP A 726 -29.53 -28.14 -9.93
N ALA A 727 -28.97 -28.31 -8.73
CA ALA A 727 -27.78 -27.60 -8.29
C ALA A 727 -26.53 -28.21 -8.94
N HIS A 728 -26.38 -29.54 -8.85
CA HIS A 728 -25.28 -30.27 -9.51
C HIS A 728 -25.29 -30.06 -11.03
N ALA A 729 -26.47 -30.09 -11.66
CA ALA A 729 -26.58 -29.87 -13.10
C ALA A 729 -26.14 -28.45 -13.53
N ARG A 730 -26.38 -27.43 -12.69
CA ARG A 730 -25.95 -26.04 -12.92
C ARG A 730 -24.45 -25.88 -12.71
N GLU A 731 -23.91 -26.43 -11.63
CA GLU A 731 -22.47 -26.41 -11.33
C GLU A 731 -21.66 -27.15 -12.39
N LEU A 732 -22.16 -28.31 -12.85
CA LEU A 732 -21.57 -29.05 -13.96
C LEU A 732 -21.61 -28.24 -15.27
N ASP A 733 -22.70 -27.53 -15.56
CA ASP A 733 -22.80 -26.70 -16.78
C ASP A 733 -21.85 -25.51 -16.74
N GLU A 734 -21.71 -24.87 -15.57
CA GLU A 734 -20.78 -23.75 -15.37
C GLU A 734 -19.32 -24.20 -15.46
N ALA A 735 -18.97 -25.28 -14.75
CA ALA A 735 -17.63 -25.86 -14.79
C ALA A 735 -17.25 -26.29 -16.22
N TYR A 736 -18.15 -26.97 -16.94
CA TYR A 736 -17.92 -27.38 -18.31
C TYR A 736 -17.76 -26.18 -19.29
N ARG A 737 -18.49 -25.08 -19.03
CA ARG A 737 -18.32 -23.83 -19.79
C ARG A 737 -17.00 -23.13 -19.56
N LEU A 738 -16.38 -23.25 -18.38
CA LEU A 738 -15.05 -22.67 -18.14
C LEU A 738 -13.99 -23.27 -19.08
N PHE A 739 -14.07 -24.58 -19.34
CA PHE A 739 -13.17 -25.24 -20.28
C PHE A 739 -13.45 -24.84 -21.74
N THR A 740 -14.70 -24.53 -22.10
CA THR A 740 -15.12 -24.28 -23.48
C THR A 740 -15.29 -22.80 -23.86
N HIS A 741 -15.24 -21.87 -22.89
CA HIS A 741 -15.33 -20.40 -23.06
C HIS A 741 -16.38 -19.94 -24.08
N GLY A 742 -17.67 -20.19 -23.77
CA GLY A 742 -18.78 -19.43 -24.34
C GLY A 742 -18.87 -19.39 -25.87
N SER A 743 -18.57 -20.47 -26.60
CA SER A 743 -18.96 -20.54 -28.01
C SER A 743 -20.49 -20.51 -28.10
N SER A 744 -21.04 -19.50 -28.76
CA SER A 744 -22.48 -19.28 -28.94
C SER A 744 -23.10 -20.26 -29.95
N SER A 745 -23.18 -21.55 -29.59
CA SER A 745 -23.95 -22.69 -30.16
C SER A 745 -23.44 -23.99 -29.51
N PRO A 746 -24.22 -25.09 -29.43
CA PRO A 746 -24.16 -26.05 -28.31
C PRO A 746 -22.73 -26.50 -28.04
N ALA A 747 -22.30 -26.34 -26.77
CA ALA A 747 -20.93 -26.50 -26.32
C ALA A 747 -20.32 -27.79 -26.86
N GLY A 748 -19.38 -27.66 -27.80
CA GLY A 748 -18.64 -28.80 -28.34
C GLY A 748 -17.81 -29.51 -27.27
N PRO A 749 -17.25 -30.69 -27.58
CA PRO A 749 -16.44 -31.44 -26.64
C PRO A 749 -15.17 -30.66 -26.25
N ILE A 750 -14.64 -30.91 -25.05
CA ILE A 750 -13.36 -30.35 -24.62
C ILE A 750 -12.25 -30.92 -25.49
N THR A 751 -11.48 -30.04 -26.16
CA THR A 751 -10.43 -30.43 -27.10
C THR A 751 -9.04 -30.19 -26.53
N MET A 752 -8.01 -30.70 -27.24
CA MET A 752 -6.60 -30.44 -26.95
C MET A 752 -6.29 -28.94 -26.78
N THR A 753 -6.90 -28.10 -27.63
CA THR A 753 -6.70 -26.66 -27.60
C THR A 753 -7.25 -26.04 -26.31
N HIS A 754 -8.37 -26.57 -25.81
CA HIS A 754 -8.93 -26.13 -24.52
C HIS A 754 -8.02 -26.51 -23.36
N LEU A 755 -7.51 -27.76 -23.33
CA LEU A 755 -6.63 -28.21 -22.25
C LEU A 755 -5.27 -27.52 -22.26
N ARG A 756 -4.65 -27.28 -23.44
CA ARG A 756 -3.42 -26.48 -23.52
C ARG A 756 -3.60 -25.06 -23.00
N ARG A 757 -4.74 -24.43 -23.32
CA ARG A 757 -5.06 -23.10 -22.82
C ARG A 757 -5.22 -23.11 -21.29
N VAL A 758 -5.92 -24.10 -20.74
CA VAL A 758 -6.10 -24.23 -19.29
C VAL A 758 -4.77 -24.49 -18.60
N ALA A 759 -3.92 -25.38 -19.12
CA ALA A 759 -2.57 -25.61 -18.60
C ALA A 759 -1.72 -24.32 -18.64
N ALA A 760 -1.81 -23.54 -19.73
CA ALA A 760 -1.14 -22.24 -19.83
C ALA A 760 -1.67 -21.20 -18.83
N LEU A 761 -2.99 -21.17 -18.58
CA LEU A 761 -3.60 -20.29 -17.57
C LEU A 761 -3.19 -20.68 -16.15
N LEU A 762 -3.13 -21.98 -15.86
CA LEU A 762 -2.68 -22.53 -14.57
C LEU A 762 -1.15 -22.50 -14.42
N LYS A 763 -0.42 -22.10 -15.47
CA LYS A 763 1.04 -22.09 -15.54
C LYS A 763 1.67 -23.46 -15.24
N GLU A 764 0.98 -24.54 -15.62
CA GLU A 764 1.48 -25.89 -15.53
C GLU A 764 2.10 -26.31 -16.86
N ASP A 765 3.34 -26.81 -16.83
CA ASP A 765 4.03 -27.33 -18.01
C ASP A 765 3.63 -28.80 -18.24
N VAL A 766 2.56 -28.99 -19.00
CA VAL A 766 1.98 -30.31 -19.31
C VAL A 766 2.31 -30.65 -20.75
N SER A 767 2.97 -31.80 -20.98
CA SER A 767 3.36 -32.21 -22.33
C SER A 767 2.15 -32.54 -23.21
N ASP A 768 2.29 -32.28 -24.51
CA ASP A 768 1.28 -32.63 -25.52
C ASP A 768 0.91 -34.12 -25.55
N GLU A 769 1.81 -34.99 -25.08
CA GLU A 769 1.57 -36.44 -24.95
C GLU A 769 0.64 -36.72 -23.76
N LEU A 770 0.90 -36.09 -22.62
CA LEU A 770 0.07 -36.25 -21.42
C LEU A 770 -1.33 -35.68 -21.63
N LEU A 771 -1.46 -34.55 -22.34
CA LEU A 771 -2.78 -33.99 -22.67
C LEU A 771 -3.59 -34.89 -23.62
N LYS A 772 -2.93 -35.68 -24.49
CA LYS A 772 -3.58 -36.70 -25.32
C LYS A 772 -4.08 -37.85 -24.47
N ASP A 773 -3.24 -38.33 -23.56
CA ASP A 773 -3.61 -39.41 -22.65
C ASP A 773 -4.80 -39.01 -21.77
N MET A 774 -4.84 -37.77 -21.28
CA MET A 774 -5.96 -37.24 -20.49
C MET A 774 -7.29 -37.23 -21.26
N ILE A 775 -7.29 -36.84 -22.55
CA ILE A 775 -8.52 -36.85 -23.37
C ILE A 775 -8.98 -38.29 -23.63
N VAL A 776 -8.04 -39.18 -23.96
CA VAL A 776 -8.32 -40.58 -24.27
C VAL A 776 -8.82 -41.33 -23.03
N GLU A 777 -8.28 -41.03 -21.85
CA GLU A 777 -8.76 -41.60 -20.59
C GLU A 777 -10.14 -41.07 -20.19
N ALA A 778 -10.39 -39.77 -20.40
CA ALA A 778 -11.66 -39.14 -20.08
C ALA A 778 -12.81 -39.62 -20.98
N ASN A 779 -12.56 -39.80 -22.29
CA ASN A 779 -13.57 -40.26 -23.24
C ASN A 779 -13.63 -41.79 -23.42
N GLY A 780 -13.00 -42.56 -22.53
CA GLY A 780 -13.04 -44.01 -22.55
C GLY A 780 -12.34 -44.67 -23.75
N GLY A 781 -11.45 -43.96 -24.43
CA GLY A 781 -10.63 -44.50 -25.52
C GLY A 781 -11.09 -44.16 -26.93
N GLU A 782 -12.08 -43.28 -27.13
CA GLU A 782 -12.60 -42.89 -28.46
C GLU A 782 -11.58 -42.12 -29.32
N GLY A 783 -10.46 -41.71 -28.71
CA GLY A 783 -9.37 -41.03 -29.39
C GLY A 783 -9.45 -39.51 -29.25
N VAL A 784 -8.32 -38.84 -29.47
CA VAL A 784 -8.14 -37.40 -29.18
C VAL A 784 -9.06 -36.49 -30.01
N ALA A 785 -9.46 -36.93 -31.20
CA ALA A 785 -10.28 -36.14 -32.12
C ALA A 785 -11.74 -36.02 -31.66
N ALA A 786 -12.25 -36.96 -30.85
CA ALA A 786 -13.61 -36.93 -30.32
C ALA A 786 -13.78 -35.89 -29.19
N GLY A 787 -12.68 -35.54 -28.50
CA GLY A 787 -12.70 -34.69 -27.31
C GLY A 787 -13.43 -35.33 -26.13
N VAL A 788 -13.73 -34.55 -25.09
CA VAL A 788 -14.46 -35.01 -23.89
C VAL A 788 -15.84 -34.37 -23.85
N LYS A 789 -16.90 -35.19 -23.83
CA LYS A 789 -18.30 -34.73 -23.74
C LYS A 789 -18.66 -34.32 -22.31
N LYS A 790 -19.81 -33.66 -22.11
CA LYS A 790 -20.22 -33.15 -20.80
C LYS A 790 -20.45 -34.26 -19.78
N GLU A 791 -21.01 -35.37 -20.22
CA GLU A 791 -21.27 -36.55 -19.39
C GLU A 791 -19.95 -37.22 -18.97
N GLU A 792 -19.01 -37.36 -19.91
CA GLU A 792 -17.66 -37.89 -19.67
C GLU A 792 -16.87 -36.99 -18.70
N PHE A 793 -17.06 -35.67 -18.78
CA PHE A 793 -16.48 -34.71 -17.85
C PHE A 793 -17.07 -34.82 -16.44
N ASP A 794 -18.38 -35.03 -16.29
CA ASP A 794 -19.01 -35.27 -14.98
C ASP A 794 -18.41 -36.52 -14.32
N ASP A 795 -18.28 -37.61 -15.08
CA ASP A 795 -17.70 -38.87 -14.59
C ASP A 795 -16.23 -38.72 -14.14
N VAL A 796 -15.44 -37.93 -14.88
CA VAL A 796 -14.05 -37.62 -14.48
C VAL A 796 -14.02 -36.84 -13.18
N MET A 797 -14.85 -35.81 -13.04
CA MET A 797 -14.88 -34.95 -11.85
C MET A 797 -15.43 -35.70 -10.62
N ARG A 798 -16.37 -36.63 -10.80
CA ARG A 798 -16.84 -37.55 -9.75
C ARG A 798 -15.74 -38.53 -9.32
N ARG A 799 -15.01 -39.14 -10.27
CA ARG A 799 -13.88 -40.03 -9.96
C ARG A 799 -12.73 -39.31 -9.24
N ALA A 800 -12.52 -38.03 -9.56
CA ALA A 800 -11.55 -37.17 -8.90
C ALA A 800 -12.01 -36.68 -7.52
N GLY A 801 -13.27 -36.95 -7.13
CA GLY A 801 -13.85 -36.54 -5.85
C GLY A 801 -14.18 -35.05 -5.75
N VAL A 802 -14.26 -34.34 -6.89
CA VAL A 802 -14.63 -32.92 -6.98
C VAL A 802 -16.13 -32.77 -6.75
N TRP A 803 -16.92 -33.68 -7.31
CA TRP A 803 -18.35 -33.83 -7.03
C TRP A 803 -18.56 -35.12 -6.23
N ARG A 804 -19.50 -35.12 -5.26
CA ARG A 804 -19.89 -36.34 -4.54
C ARG A 804 -21.09 -37.01 -5.17
#